data_AF-B8M8C5-F1
#
_entry.id   AF-B8M8C5-F1
#
_cell.length_a   1.000
_cell.length_b   1.000
_cell.length_c   1.000
_cell.angle_alpha   90.00
_cell.angle_beta   90.00
_cell.angle_gamma   90.00
#
_symmetry.space_group_name_H-M   'P 1'
#
loop_
_entity.id
_entity.type
_entity.pdbx_description
1 polymer ?
#
loop_
_entity_poly.entity_id
_entity_poly.type
_entity_poly.pdbx_seq_one_letter_code
_entity_poly.pdbx_strand_id
1 'polypeptide(L)'
;MSKVFFITGAGSGIGRVTARELLLKGYLVFLTDYNESFLEDTCTNHLPSVIPEDKRQNYNWAQMNVCDEEQITNAIALCVEKFGGIDVLSQYMRSGIRMDNVPTSDFEKVLSVNLIGTYRVSQEAIPHLEKSPNGGVIINMSSCRATQQSKHGEAYAASKAGIEGLSMAMAVSLGPKIRVHVISPGMIDVRSERNGSLVPPPEKLRDDLNRDYQTEYASEWGTGTSKSLKEAHPVGRIGRGEDIARPRKSPSIMADSVTLHGRSYAIPRQPTVIICVDGFDPEYLTQGISDGIIPNLARFVQQGFHATVNSCMPSFTNPNNVSIITGQPPAVHGIAGNFFLDRETGKEKMIQNDSLLRGSTILEQMSKHGVRVAAITAKDKLRRILAHGLQTSNGDICFSSERAASCTLAENGIEDVEEWIGRKAPSQYSGDLSIYVLDTGIKLLKEKRAQLFYLTLSDYVQHKHAPGSPEANEFFITLDQRIGRLVALGATVAITGDHGMSSKSKDDGKPNILFLEDTLAEKWGSESARVICPITDPFVKHHGALGSFVRVYVKNSINLSDMIDFTKTLPHVEQVLDRKVAAEEYDMPVDREGDFVVISKKNAVIGSRKDEHDLSSIGDHPLRSHGGLSEQQVPLLLSRPVADVEGAKAKDDWRNYDVLDLALNW
;
A
#
# COMPACT_ATOMS: atom_id res chain seq x y z
N MET A 1 20.11 -21.54 -18.71
CA MET A 1 20.85 -22.52 -17.88
C MET A 1 20.74 -22.08 -16.41
N SER A 2 20.69 -23.02 -15.47
CA SER A 2 20.69 -22.70 -14.04
C SER A 2 22.09 -22.21 -13.62
N LYS A 3 22.16 -21.24 -12.71
CA LYS A 3 23.44 -20.67 -12.27
C LYS A 3 24.20 -21.61 -11.33
N VAL A 4 25.52 -21.64 -11.46
CA VAL A 4 26.44 -22.43 -10.61
C VAL A 4 27.03 -21.57 -9.50
N PHE A 5 26.78 -21.98 -8.26
CA PHE A 5 27.31 -21.35 -7.04
C PHE A 5 28.43 -22.18 -6.45
N PHE A 6 29.60 -21.60 -6.25
CA PHE A 6 30.70 -22.19 -5.48
C PHE A 6 30.70 -21.58 -4.07
N ILE A 7 30.51 -22.39 -3.03
CA ILE A 7 30.34 -21.94 -1.64
C ILE A 7 31.46 -22.47 -0.76
N THR A 8 32.21 -21.58 -0.09
CA THR A 8 33.17 -21.96 0.96
C THR A 8 32.55 -21.86 2.35
N GLY A 9 32.98 -22.70 3.30
CA GLY A 9 32.43 -22.69 4.66
C GLY A 9 30.99 -23.22 4.72
N ALA A 10 30.65 -24.17 3.85
CA ALA A 10 29.30 -24.69 3.69
C ALA A 10 28.93 -25.78 4.71
N GLY A 11 29.88 -26.27 5.51
CA GLY A 11 29.68 -27.37 6.45
C GLY A 11 28.81 -26.99 7.66
N SER A 12 28.62 -25.70 7.95
CA SER A 12 27.75 -25.25 9.06
C SER A 12 27.30 -23.79 8.92
N GLY A 13 26.39 -23.35 9.78
CA GLY A 13 26.07 -21.93 9.95
C GLY A 13 25.47 -21.27 8.71
N ILE A 14 25.91 -20.04 8.39
CA ILE A 14 25.34 -19.24 7.29
C ILE A 14 25.62 -19.90 5.92
N GLY A 15 26.78 -20.53 5.73
CA GLY A 15 27.11 -21.23 4.50
C GLY A 15 26.17 -22.41 4.22
N ARG A 16 25.88 -23.22 5.25
CA ARG A 16 24.91 -24.33 5.18
C ARG A 16 23.51 -23.85 4.82
N VAL A 17 23.01 -22.79 5.48
CA VAL A 17 21.69 -22.20 5.18
C VAL A 17 21.64 -21.66 3.75
N THR A 18 22.71 -21.00 3.31
CA THR A 18 22.78 -20.45 1.96
C THR A 18 22.73 -21.55 0.90
N ALA A 19 23.46 -22.65 1.10
CA ALA A 19 23.41 -23.80 0.21
C ALA A 19 21.99 -24.40 0.14
N ARG A 20 21.33 -24.61 1.28
CA ARG A 20 19.93 -25.06 1.35
C ARG A 20 19.01 -24.17 0.53
N GLU A 21 19.09 -22.86 0.73
CA GLU A 21 18.19 -21.90 0.09
C GLU A 21 18.40 -21.77 -1.42
N LEU A 22 19.65 -21.88 -1.88
CA LEU A 22 19.98 -21.89 -3.30
C LEU A 22 19.46 -23.16 -3.98
N LEU A 23 19.62 -24.32 -3.33
CA LEU A 23 19.10 -25.58 -3.84
C LEU A 23 17.58 -25.60 -3.90
N LEU A 24 16.89 -25.08 -2.88
CA LEU A 24 15.43 -24.94 -2.90
C LEU A 24 14.94 -24.09 -4.09
N LYS A 25 15.73 -23.10 -4.53
CA LYS A 25 15.46 -22.27 -5.71
C LYS A 25 15.87 -22.92 -7.05
N GLY A 26 16.44 -24.12 -7.03
CA GLY A 26 16.82 -24.86 -8.23
C GLY A 26 18.19 -24.47 -8.83
N TYR A 27 19.04 -23.79 -8.05
CA TYR A 27 20.41 -23.50 -8.47
C TYR A 27 21.33 -24.71 -8.32
N LEU A 28 22.43 -24.70 -9.07
CA LEU A 28 23.51 -25.68 -8.94
C LEU A 28 24.49 -25.19 -7.88
N VAL A 29 24.85 -26.03 -6.92
CA VAL A 29 25.67 -25.62 -5.76
C VAL A 29 26.84 -26.57 -5.56
N PHE A 30 28.06 -26.05 -5.58
CA PHE A 30 29.27 -26.77 -5.20
C PHE A 30 29.70 -26.32 -3.80
N LEU A 31 29.69 -27.25 -2.84
CA LEU A 31 29.95 -26.99 -1.43
C LEU A 31 31.38 -27.36 -1.05
N THR A 32 32.06 -26.46 -0.34
CA THR A 32 33.37 -26.76 0.25
C THR A 32 33.44 -26.32 1.70
N ASP A 33 34.20 -27.07 2.49
CA ASP A 33 34.56 -26.75 3.87
C ASP A 33 35.88 -27.47 4.21
N TYR A 34 36.64 -26.94 5.16
CA TYR A 34 37.86 -27.60 5.62
C TYR A 34 37.53 -28.77 6.57
N ASN A 35 36.38 -28.69 7.27
CA ASN A 35 35.91 -29.74 8.16
C ASN A 35 35.08 -30.76 7.39
N GLU A 36 35.73 -31.86 7.01
CA GLU A 36 35.13 -32.95 6.23
C GLU A 36 33.88 -33.52 6.89
N SER A 37 33.91 -33.81 8.20
CA SER A 37 32.75 -34.39 8.91
C SER A 37 31.53 -33.48 8.86
N PHE A 38 31.71 -32.15 8.98
CA PHE A 38 30.60 -31.20 8.92
C PHE A 38 30.06 -31.02 7.49
N LEU A 39 30.95 -31.06 6.51
CA LEU A 39 30.57 -31.02 5.10
C LEU A 39 29.81 -32.30 4.71
N GLU A 40 30.30 -33.46 5.13
CA GLU A 40 29.66 -34.74 4.90
C GLU A 40 28.27 -34.79 5.54
N ASP A 41 28.12 -34.36 6.80
CA ASP A 41 26.81 -34.25 7.45
C ASP A 41 25.86 -33.31 6.69
N THR A 42 26.37 -32.19 6.20
CA THR A 42 25.59 -31.24 5.40
C THR A 42 25.04 -31.92 4.14
N CYS A 43 25.89 -32.63 3.42
CA CYS A 43 25.57 -33.23 2.13
C CYS A 43 24.78 -34.55 2.24
N THR A 44 25.02 -35.35 3.28
CA THR A 44 24.44 -36.70 3.39
C THR A 44 23.20 -36.77 4.29
N ASN A 45 23.08 -35.87 5.28
CA ASN A 45 21.97 -35.87 6.23
C ASN A 45 21.11 -34.60 6.10
N HIS A 46 21.73 -33.42 6.27
CA HIS A 46 20.99 -32.17 6.39
C HIS A 46 20.25 -31.82 5.08
N LEU A 47 20.98 -31.66 3.98
CA LEU A 47 20.39 -31.26 2.70
C LEU A 47 19.33 -32.27 2.21
N PRO A 48 19.58 -33.60 2.18
CA PRO A 48 18.57 -34.57 1.75
C PRO A 48 17.27 -34.56 2.57
N SER A 49 17.32 -34.14 3.83
CA SER A 49 16.14 -34.04 4.70
C SER A 49 15.24 -32.84 4.41
N VAL A 50 15.76 -31.81 3.73
CA VAL A 50 15.05 -30.52 3.50
C VAL A 50 14.87 -30.17 2.03
N ILE A 51 15.64 -30.77 1.10
CA ILE A 51 15.51 -30.52 -0.34
C ILE A 51 14.73 -31.64 -1.05
N PRO A 52 13.88 -31.30 -2.04
CA PRO A 52 13.19 -32.27 -2.88
C PRO A 52 14.15 -33.24 -3.59
N GLU A 53 13.71 -34.48 -3.80
CA GLU A 53 14.52 -35.55 -4.40
C GLU A 53 15.01 -35.19 -5.81
N ASP A 54 14.17 -34.55 -6.61
CA ASP A 54 14.46 -34.06 -7.96
C ASP A 54 15.49 -32.91 -8.00
N LYS A 55 15.95 -32.43 -6.84
CA LYS A 55 16.99 -31.40 -6.72
C LYS A 55 18.27 -31.93 -6.09
N ARG A 56 18.32 -33.20 -5.68
CA ARG A 56 19.50 -33.76 -5.01
C ARG A 56 20.71 -33.90 -5.94
N GLN A 57 20.49 -34.01 -7.24
CA GLN A 57 21.56 -33.99 -8.25
C GLN A 57 22.16 -32.60 -8.49
N ASN A 58 21.56 -31.53 -7.92
CA ASN A 58 21.98 -30.15 -8.15
C ASN A 58 23.12 -29.70 -7.24
N TYR A 59 23.67 -30.58 -6.40
CA TYR A 59 24.86 -30.26 -5.62
C TYR A 59 25.96 -31.32 -5.71
N ASN A 60 27.19 -30.87 -5.49
CA ASN A 60 28.37 -31.70 -5.30
C ASN A 60 29.28 -31.02 -4.25
N TRP A 61 30.25 -31.74 -3.70
CA TRP A 61 31.10 -31.19 -2.66
C TRP A 61 32.53 -31.73 -2.71
N ALA A 62 33.46 -30.97 -2.14
CA ALA A 62 34.83 -31.39 -1.91
C ALA A 62 35.37 -30.73 -0.63
N GLN A 63 36.15 -31.48 0.15
CA GLN A 63 36.88 -30.89 1.26
C GLN A 63 37.88 -29.87 0.69
N MET A 64 37.95 -28.68 1.29
CA MET A 64 38.86 -27.64 0.84
C MET A 64 39.28 -26.74 2.01
N ASN A 65 40.58 -26.71 2.27
CA ASN A 65 41.17 -25.70 3.13
C ASN A 65 41.56 -24.46 2.31
N VAL A 66 40.96 -23.32 2.60
CA VAL A 66 41.26 -22.02 1.93
C VAL A 66 42.70 -21.53 2.14
N CYS A 67 43.47 -22.16 3.03
CA CYS A 67 44.90 -21.88 3.21
C CYS A 67 45.81 -22.74 2.31
N ASP A 68 45.26 -23.73 1.60
CA ASP A 68 45.98 -24.71 0.77
C ASP A 68 45.62 -24.50 -0.71
N GLU A 69 46.57 -24.01 -1.50
CA GLU A 69 46.36 -23.63 -2.90
C GLU A 69 46.08 -24.83 -3.82
N GLU A 70 46.64 -26.00 -3.51
CA GLU A 70 46.39 -27.22 -4.28
C GLU A 70 44.95 -27.69 -4.07
N GLN A 71 44.47 -27.67 -2.83
CA GLN A 71 43.07 -28.01 -2.54
C GLN A 71 42.08 -27.04 -3.19
N ILE A 72 42.40 -25.74 -3.24
CA ILE A 72 41.58 -24.73 -3.92
C ILE A 72 41.48 -25.04 -5.41
N THR A 73 42.62 -25.28 -6.05
CA THR A 73 42.71 -25.61 -7.48
C THR A 73 41.90 -26.86 -7.80
N ASN A 74 42.08 -27.92 -7.02
CA ASN A 74 41.38 -29.20 -7.20
C ASN A 74 39.86 -29.05 -7.02
N ALA A 75 39.41 -28.32 -6.00
CA ALA A 75 37.98 -28.12 -5.75
C ALA A 75 37.31 -27.30 -6.87
N ILE A 76 37.97 -26.26 -7.39
CA ILE A 76 37.46 -25.47 -8.52
C ILE A 76 37.41 -26.33 -9.79
N ALA A 77 38.44 -27.14 -10.06
CA ALA A 77 38.45 -28.06 -11.18
C ALA A 77 37.27 -29.05 -11.11
N LEU A 78 37.01 -29.65 -9.95
CA LEU A 78 35.87 -30.56 -9.74
C LEU A 78 34.51 -29.86 -9.93
N CYS A 79 34.38 -28.60 -9.52
CA CYS A 79 33.17 -27.82 -9.75
C CYS A 79 32.92 -27.60 -11.25
N VAL A 80 33.97 -27.21 -11.97
CA VAL A 80 33.91 -26.95 -13.41
C VAL A 80 33.65 -28.23 -14.20
N GLU A 81 34.27 -29.35 -13.82
CA GLU A 81 34.00 -30.67 -14.40
C GLU A 81 32.53 -31.07 -14.20
N LYS A 82 31.99 -30.86 -13.00
CA LYS A 82 30.62 -31.27 -12.65
C LYS A 82 29.54 -30.40 -13.30
N PHE A 83 29.73 -29.08 -13.33
CA PHE A 83 28.67 -28.11 -13.68
C PHE A 83 28.98 -27.24 -14.90
N GLY A 84 30.16 -27.40 -15.51
CA GLY A 84 30.56 -26.69 -16.73
C GLY A 84 31.10 -25.28 -16.52
N GLY A 85 31.10 -24.75 -15.29
CA GLY A 85 31.61 -23.41 -14.98
C GLY A 85 31.21 -22.93 -13.58
N ILE A 86 31.52 -21.67 -13.29
CA ILE A 86 31.15 -20.98 -12.04
C ILE A 86 30.53 -19.63 -12.41
N ASP A 87 29.31 -19.37 -11.93
CA ASP A 87 28.63 -18.09 -12.12
C ASP A 87 28.74 -17.19 -10.89
N VAL A 88 28.75 -17.80 -9.70
CA VAL A 88 28.77 -17.08 -8.42
C VAL A 88 29.72 -17.74 -7.43
N LEU A 89 30.66 -16.99 -6.89
CA LEU A 89 31.50 -17.38 -5.75
C LEU A 89 30.96 -16.76 -4.46
N SER A 90 30.63 -17.57 -3.43
CA SER A 90 30.11 -17.10 -2.13
C SER A 90 30.97 -17.62 -0.98
N GLN A 91 31.57 -16.72 -0.19
CA GLN A 91 32.64 -17.10 0.75
C GLN A 91 32.30 -16.85 2.22
N TYR A 92 32.33 -17.88 3.07
CA TYR A 92 32.02 -17.81 4.52
C TYR A 92 33.23 -18.19 5.39
N MET A 93 33.43 -17.52 6.54
CA MET A 93 34.67 -17.60 7.34
C MET A 93 34.44 -17.59 8.87
N ARG A 94 35.44 -18.04 9.65
CA ARG A 94 35.40 -18.28 11.12
C ARG A 94 35.41 -17.00 11.99
N SER A 95 34.88 -17.10 13.22
CA SER A 95 34.97 -16.09 14.29
C SER A 95 36.33 -16.09 15.00
N GLY A 96 36.83 -14.91 15.41
CA GLY A 96 38.21 -14.74 15.90
C GLY A 96 38.47 -14.93 17.40
N ILE A 97 39.69 -14.55 17.80
CA ILE A 97 40.39 -14.86 19.05
C ILE A 97 40.82 -13.54 19.74
N ARG A 98 40.87 -13.50 21.08
CA ARG A 98 41.26 -12.34 21.91
C ARG A 98 42.70 -11.87 21.68
N MET A 99 43.02 -10.60 21.94
CA MET A 99 44.38 -10.04 21.82
C MET A 99 45.22 -10.13 23.12
N ASP A 100 44.61 -10.21 24.29
CA ASP A 100 45.33 -10.45 25.56
C ASP A 100 45.49 -11.96 25.80
N ASN A 101 46.75 -12.43 25.85
CA ASN A 101 47.19 -13.85 25.96
C ASN A 101 47.21 -14.72 24.68
N VAL A 102 47.44 -14.13 23.50
CA VAL A 102 47.41 -14.90 22.25
C VAL A 102 48.67 -14.62 21.40
N PRO A 103 49.43 -15.65 20.98
CA PRO A 103 50.59 -15.47 20.12
C PRO A 103 50.23 -14.78 18.80
N THR A 104 51.15 -13.99 18.24
CA THR A 104 50.98 -13.36 16.92
C THR A 104 50.57 -14.35 15.82
N SER A 105 51.01 -15.61 15.93
CA SER A 105 50.63 -16.69 15.00
C SER A 105 49.13 -16.93 14.90
N ASP A 106 48.35 -16.67 15.96
CA ASP A 106 46.89 -16.82 15.91
C ASP A 106 46.21 -15.63 15.22
N PHE A 107 46.76 -14.41 15.37
CA PHE A 107 46.33 -13.25 14.58
C PHE A 107 46.60 -13.49 13.08
N GLU A 108 47.82 -13.93 12.76
CA GLU A 108 48.21 -14.33 11.40
C GLU A 108 47.32 -15.44 10.86
N LYS A 109 46.96 -16.44 11.67
CA LYS A 109 46.05 -17.52 11.28
C LYS A 109 44.64 -17.00 10.96
N VAL A 110 44.09 -16.10 11.76
CA VAL A 110 42.79 -15.48 11.49
C VAL A 110 42.80 -14.70 10.18
N LEU A 111 43.85 -13.91 9.93
CA LEU A 111 44.01 -13.20 8.65
C LEU A 111 44.25 -14.17 7.47
N SER A 112 45.05 -15.21 7.68
CA SER A 112 45.36 -16.22 6.66
C SER A 112 44.10 -16.94 6.19
N VAL A 113 43.22 -17.32 7.13
CA VAL A 113 41.95 -17.95 6.80
C VAL A 113 40.99 -16.93 6.21
N ASN A 114 40.68 -15.84 6.93
CA ASN A 114 39.56 -14.98 6.60
C ASN A 114 39.84 -14.03 5.42
N LEU A 115 41.04 -13.46 5.34
CA LEU A 115 41.38 -12.45 4.33
C LEU A 115 42.17 -13.06 3.18
N ILE A 116 43.30 -13.71 3.48
CA ILE A 116 44.17 -14.30 2.45
C ILE A 116 43.46 -15.46 1.76
N GLY A 117 42.73 -16.31 2.51
CA GLY A 117 41.89 -17.36 1.93
C GLY A 117 40.84 -16.81 0.97
N THR A 118 40.16 -15.72 1.34
CA THR A 118 39.20 -15.04 0.45
C THR A 118 39.86 -14.53 -0.83
N TYR A 119 41.07 -13.99 -0.74
CA TYR A 119 41.85 -13.57 -1.90
C TYR A 119 42.21 -14.76 -2.80
N ARG A 120 42.78 -15.84 -2.25
CA ARG A 120 43.24 -17.02 -3.00
C ARG A 120 42.11 -17.70 -3.77
N VAL A 121 40.99 -17.97 -3.10
CA VAL A 121 39.83 -18.60 -3.76
C VAL A 121 39.26 -17.68 -4.85
N SER A 122 39.23 -16.36 -4.61
CA SER A 122 38.80 -15.41 -5.65
C SER A 122 39.75 -15.43 -6.85
N GLN A 123 41.06 -15.43 -6.61
CA GLN A 123 42.08 -15.45 -7.64
C GLN A 123 41.91 -16.66 -8.57
N GLU A 124 41.74 -17.85 -7.99
CA GLU A 124 41.58 -19.08 -8.74
C GLU A 124 40.22 -19.15 -9.47
N ALA A 125 39.16 -18.56 -8.93
CA ALA A 125 37.84 -18.56 -9.55
C ALA A 125 37.68 -17.55 -10.71
N ILE A 126 38.49 -16.48 -10.77
CA ILE A 126 38.35 -15.39 -11.74
C ILE A 126 38.29 -15.88 -13.20
N PRO A 127 39.20 -16.75 -13.70
CA PRO A 127 39.16 -17.22 -15.09
C PRO A 127 37.87 -17.95 -15.46
N HIS A 128 37.17 -18.53 -14.49
CA HIS A 128 35.90 -19.23 -14.68
C HIS A 128 34.72 -18.26 -14.60
N LEU A 129 34.78 -17.29 -13.68
CA LEU A 129 33.78 -16.23 -13.53
C LEU A 129 33.72 -15.30 -14.76
N GLU A 130 34.87 -14.99 -15.38
CA GLU A 130 34.92 -14.21 -16.62
C GLU A 130 34.22 -14.91 -17.80
N LYS A 131 34.13 -16.23 -17.77
CA LYS A 131 33.46 -17.06 -18.80
C LYS A 131 31.96 -17.20 -18.57
N SER A 132 31.43 -16.70 -17.44
CA SER A 132 29.99 -16.75 -17.17
C SER A 132 29.22 -15.90 -18.19
N PRO A 133 28.14 -16.44 -18.81
CA PRO A 133 27.41 -15.77 -19.89
C PRO A 133 26.74 -14.45 -19.48
N ASN A 134 26.54 -14.22 -18.18
CA ASN A 134 25.89 -13.02 -17.64
C ASN A 134 26.85 -12.13 -16.82
N GLY A 135 28.15 -12.37 -16.94
CA GLY A 135 29.17 -11.81 -16.06
C GLY A 135 29.17 -12.48 -14.68
N GLY A 136 30.36 -12.83 -14.21
CA GLY A 136 30.54 -13.52 -12.92
C GLY A 136 30.20 -12.64 -11.72
N VAL A 137 29.92 -13.27 -10.59
CA VAL A 137 29.64 -12.57 -9.32
C VAL A 137 30.50 -13.14 -8.21
N ILE A 138 31.13 -12.26 -7.43
CA ILE A 138 31.81 -12.61 -6.18
C ILE A 138 31.02 -11.99 -5.03
N ILE A 139 30.65 -12.80 -4.05
CA ILE A 139 29.97 -12.40 -2.82
C ILE A 139 30.87 -12.76 -1.64
N ASN A 140 31.46 -11.74 -1.02
CA ASN A 140 32.30 -11.90 0.16
C ASN A 140 31.53 -11.58 1.44
N MET A 141 31.74 -12.39 2.49
CA MET A 141 31.09 -12.19 3.78
C MET A 141 32.01 -11.43 4.74
N SER A 142 31.68 -10.16 4.98
CA SER A 142 32.25 -9.34 6.05
C SER A 142 31.51 -9.61 7.38
N SER A 143 31.40 -8.60 8.23
CA SER A 143 30.62 -8.55 9.46
C SER A 143 30.48 -7.10 9.89
N CYS A 144 29.40 -6.76 10.62
CA CYS A 144 29.31 -5.47 11.29
C CYS A 144 30.54 -5.19 12.18
N ARG A 145 31.28 -6.22 12.63
CA ARG A 145 32.55 -6.09 13.35
C ARG A 145 33.69 -5.43 12.56
N ALA A 146 33.54 -5.22 11.25
CA ALA A 146 34.43 -4.36 10.49
C ALA A 146 34.33 -2.89 10.94
N THR A 147 33.14 -2.43 11.32
CA THR A 147 32.85 -1.03 11.70
C THR A 147 32.35 -0.85 13.14
N GLN A 148 31.89 -1.92 13.79
CA GLN A 148 31.30 -1.93 15.14
C GLN A 148 32.05 -2.90 16.05
N GLN A 149 33.03 -2.39 16.79
CA GLN A 149 33.95 -3.20 17.56
C GLN A 149 33.32 -3.82 18.82
N SER A 150 33.86 -4.95 19.24
CA SER A 150 33.61 -5.54 20.56
C SER A 150 34.94 -5.81 21.24
N LYS A 151 34.91 -5.83 22.57
CA LYS A 151 36.06 -6.21 23.38
C LYS A 151 36.66 -7.52 22.86
N HIS A 152 37.98 -7.54 22.67
CA HIS A 152 38.77 -8.70 22.24
C HIS A 152 38.42 -9.28 20.85
N GLY A 153 37.94 -8.45 19.93
CA GLY A 153 37.59 -8.84 18.55
C GLY A 153 38.64 -8.47 17.50
N GLU A 154 39.85 -8.07 17.89
CA GLU A 154 40.80 -7.31 17.07
C GLU A 154 41.19 -8.04 15.78
N ALA A 155 41.58 -9.32 15.87
CA ALA A 155 41.96 -10.13 14.71
C ALA A 155 40.78 -10.33 13.74
N TYR A 156 39.59 -10.57 14.29
CA TYR A 156 38.38 -10.78 13.50
C TYR A 156 37.97 -9.50 12.79
N ALA A 157 37.91 -8.39 13.52
CA ALA A 157 37.57 -7.08 12.99
C ALA A 157 38.55 -6.65 11.89
N ALA A 158 39.86 -6.78 12.13
CA ALA A 158 40.89 -6.51 11.13
C ALA A 158 40.69 -7.37 9.87
N SER A 159 40.40 -8.66 10.03
CA SER A 159 40.13 -9.54 8.88
C SER A 159 38.88 -9.12 8.09
N LYS A 160 37.80 -8.71 8.76
CA LYS A 160 36.52 -8.33 8.12
C LYS A 160 36.60 -6.95 7.46
N ALA A 161 37.26 -5.99 8.08
CA ALA A 161 37.59 -4.71 7.44
C ALA A 161 38.52 -4.91 6.23
N GLY A 162 39.48 -5.83 6.33
CA GLY A 162 40.33 -6.22 5.21
C GLY A 162 39.53 -6.80 4.03
N ILE A 163 38.51 -7.62 4.29
CA ILE A 163 37.61 -8.14 3.24
C ILE A 163 36.85 -7.01 2.56
N GLU A 164 36.35 -6.02 3.31
CA GLU A 164 35.68 -4.84 2.73
C GLU A 164 36.61 -4.06 1.80
N GLY A 165 37.84 -3.77 2.26
CA GLY A 165 38.87 -3.12 1.44
C GLY A 165 39.23 -3.92 0.18
N LEU A 166 39.49 -5.21 0.33
CA LEU A 166 39.80 -6.13 -0.77
C LEU A 166 38.67 -6.15 -1.80
N SER A 167 37.42 -6.29 -1.36
CA SER A 167 36.27 -6.36 -2.26
C SER A 167 36.03 -5.06 -3.03
N MET A 168 36.25 -3.90 -2.41
CA MET A 168 36.17 -2.61 -3.12
C MET A 168 37.24 -2.52 -4.22
N ALA A 169 38.48 -2.92 -3.92
CA ALA A 169 39.55 -2.95 -4.92
C ALA A 169 39.27 -3.93 -6.07
N MET A 170 38.75 -5.12 -5.75
CA MET A 170 38.36 -6.12 -6.75
C MET A 170 37.18 -5.64 -7.61
N ALA A 171 36.18 -4.96 -7.04
CA ALA A 171 35.04 -4.44 -7.79
C ALA A 171 35.48 -3.46 -8.90
N VAL A 172 36.44 -2.59 -8.58
CA VAL A 172 37.03 -1.65 -9.55
C VAL A 172 37.86 -2.38 -10.60
N SER A 173 38.65 -3.38 -10.18
CA SER A 173 39.61 -4.06 -11.06
C SER A 173 38.97 -5.07 -12.01
N LEU A 174 37.89 -5.74 -11.59
CA LEU A 174 37.27 -6.84 -12.33
C LEU A 174 36.00 -6.43 -13.08
N GLY A 175 35.46 -5.24 -12.80
CA GLY A 175 34.34 -4.67 -13.55
C GLY A 175 34.75 -4.34 -15.01
N PRO A 176 33.83 -4.43 -15.99
CA PRO A 176 32.42 -4.78 -15.85
C PRO A 176 32.13 -6.29 -15.92
N LYS A 177 33.15 -7.14 -16.17
CA LYS A 177 32.96 -8.57 -16.41
C LYS A 177 32.56 -9.34 -15.16
N ILE A 178 33.08 -8.95 -14.00
CA ILE A 178 32.75 -9.57 -12.71
C ILE A 178 32.26 -8.48 -11.76
N ARG A 179 31.14 -8.75 -11.10
CA ARG A 179 30.60 -7.90 -10.04
C ARG A 179 31.02 -8.43 -8.69
N VAL A 180 31.50 -7.55 -7.82
CA VAL A 180 31.93 -7.92 -6.46
C VAL A 180 31.02 -7.26 -5.45
N HIS A 181 30.42 -8.05 -4.57
CA HIS A 181 29.53 -7.61 -3.51
C HIS A 181 30.07 -8.06 -2.15
N VAL A 182 29.83 -7.24 -1.14
CA VAL A 182 30.09 -7.58 0.27
C VAL A 182 28.79 -7.59 1.02
N ILE A 183 28.55 -8.65 1.78
CA ILE A 183 27.48 -8.69 2.78
C ILE A 183 28.14 -8.49 4.14
N SER A 184 27.63 -7.56 4.94
CA SER A 184 28.13 -7.26 6.29
C SER A 184 27.04 -7.57 7.34
N PRO A 185 26.92 -8.85 7.78
CA PRO A 185 25.88 -9.24 8.72
C PRO A 185 26.09 -8.64 10.12
N GLY A 186 24.97 -8.30 10.76
CA GLY A 186 24.90 -8.09 12.21
C GLY A 186 24.91 -9.41 12.98
N MET A 187 24.23 -9.46 14.13
CA MET A 187 24.04 -10.72 14.85
C MET A 187 23.05 -11.62 14.09
N ILE A 188 23.49 -12.83 13.73
CA ILE A 188 22.70 -13.84 13.02
C ILE A 188 22.62 -15.12 13.86
N ASP A 189 21.41 -15.56 14.17
CA ASP A 189 21.15 -16.85 14.80
C ASP A 189 21.17 -17.96 13.74
N VAL A 190 22.17 -18.82 13.86
CA VAL A 190 22.33 -20.05 13.05
C VAL A 190 22.60 -21.25 13.96
N ARG A 191 22.09 -21.24 15.20
CA ARG A 191 22.33 -22.33 16.16
C ARG A 191 21.75 -23.67 15.69
N SER A 192 20.58 -23.66 15.06
CA SER A 192 19.96 -24.84 14.43
C SER A 192 20.80 -25.44 13.29
N GLU A 193 21.76 -24.66 12.77
CA GLU A 193 22.63 -25.00 11.65
C GLU A 193 24.04 -25.37 12.11
N ARG A 194 24.26 -25.34 13.42
CA ARG A 194 25.44 -25.88 14.09
C ARG A 194 25.03 -27.24 14.63
N ASN A 195 25.73 -28.30 14.23
CA ASN A 195 25.34 -29.65 14.59
C ASN A 195 25.35 -29.82 16.12
N GLY A 196 24.18 -30.03 16.71
CA GLY A 196 24.00 -30.26 18.14
C GLY A 196 24.16 -31.74 18.46
N SER A 197 25.39 -32.25 18.60
CA SER A 197 25.73 -33.44 19.42
C SER A 197 27.18 -33.99 19.31
N LEU A 198 28.06 -33.50 18.43
CA LEU A 198 29.39 -34.15 18.21
C LEU A 198 30.65 -33.29 18.40
N VAL A 199 30.56 -32.11 19.02
CA VAL A 199 31.76 -31.40 19.51
C VAL A 199 31.58 -31.08 20.99
N PRO A 200 32.12 -31.90 21.91
CA PRO A 200 32.45 -31.40 23.23
C PRO A 200 33.42 -30.21 23.04
N PRO A 201 33.31 -29.13 23.82
CA PRO A 201 34.34 -28.10 23.81
C PRO A 201 35.71 -28.78 24.00
N PRO A 202 36.76 -28.41 23.24
CA PRO A 202 38.05 -29.08 23.32
C PRO A 202 38.52 -29.17 24.78
N GLU A 203 38.73 -30.38 25.28
CA GLU A 203 39.07 -30.65 26.68
C GLU A 203 40.34 -29.91 27.14
N LYS A 204 41.25 -29.57 26.21
CA LYS A 204 42.51 -28.86 26.49
C LYS A 204 42.42 -27.33 26.53
N LEU A 205 41.22 -26.74 26.39
CA LEU A 205 41.02 -25.29 26.58
C LEU A 205 40.29 -24.95 27.88
N ARG A 206 40.01 -25.96 28.73
CA ARG A 206 39.34 -25.75 30.01
C ARG A 206 40.24 -25.19 31.11
N ASP A 207 41.54 -25.43 31.04
CA ASP A 207 42.37 -25.25 32.24
C ASP A 207 43.16 -23.94 32.30
N ASP A 208 43.42 -23.22 31.19
CA ASP A 208 44.29 -22.02 31.23
C ASP A 208 43.77 -20.76 30.51
N LEU A 209 42.53 -20.71 30.03
CA LEU A 209 41.94 -19.48 29.49
C LEU A 209 40.62 -19.12 30.19
N ASN A 210 40.77 -18.30 31.24
CA ASN A 210 39.76 -17.46 31.90
C ASN A 210 38.29 -17.89 31.75
N ARG A 211 37.77 -18.45 32.85
CA ARG A 211 36.34 -18.70 33.13
C ARG A 211 35.41 -17.55 32.74
N ASP A 212 35.88 -16.31 32.73
CA ASP A 212 35.08 -15.13 32.42
C ASP A 212 34.62 -15.07 30.95
N TYR A 213 35.31 -15.74 30.02
CA TYR A 213 34.95 -15.65 28.60
C TYR A 213 33.82 -16.58 28.18
N GLN A 214 33.67 -17.72 28.87
CA GLN A 214 32.59 -18.66 28.59
C GLN A 214 31.37 -18.42 29.47
N THR A 215 31.51 -17.82 30.66
CA THR A 215 30.36 -17.69 31.59
C THR A 215 29.51 -16.44 31.37
N GLU A 216 30.08 -15.28 31.02
CA GLU A 216 29.25 -14.11 30.67
C GLU A 216 28.60 -14.25 29.28
N TYR A 217 29.27 -14.90 28.33
CA TYR A 217 28.77 -15.00 26.95
C TYR A 217 28.05 -16.30 26.61
N ALA A 218 28.02 -17.35 27.44
CA ALA A 218 27.24 -18.57 27.14
C ALA A 218 25.96 -18.69 27.98
N SER A 219 25.86 -18.00 29.12
CA SER A 219 24.74 -18.15 30.06
C SER A 219 23.47 -17.35 29.69
N GLU A 220 23.57 -16.35 28.81
CA GLU A 220 22.40 -15.56 28.34
C GLU A 220 21.65 -16.17 27.13
N TRP A 221 22.10 -17.31 26.58
CA TRP A 221 21.60 -17.83 25.30
C TRP A 221 20.52 -18.91 25.44
N GLY A 222 19.69 -18.79 26.49
CA GLY A 222 18.46 -19.57 26.69
C GLY A 222 17.24 -18.95 26.01
N THR A 223 16.23 -19.77 25.75
CA THR A 223 14.98 -19.42 25.06
C THR A 223 14.26 -18.22 25.69
N GLY A 224 14.40 -17.06 25.04
CA GLY A 224 13.74 -15.81 25.42
C GLY A 224 14.69 -14.65 25.17
N THR A 225 14.59 -14.00 24.00
CA THR A 225 15.33 -12.76 23.76
C THR A 225 15.03 -11.79 24.91
N SER A 226 16.02 -11.54 25.76
CA SER A 226 15.93 -10.61 26.88
C SER A 226 15.47 -9.24 26.37
N LYS A 227 14.79 -8.48 27.23
CA LYS A 227 14.35 -7.11 26.93
C LYS A 227 15.53 -6.25 26.43
N SER A 228 16.72 -6.45 27.00
CA SER A 228 17.96 -5.77 26.59
C SER A 228 18.40 -6.08 25.16
N LEU A 229 18.26 -7.31 24.67
CA LEU A 229 18.58 -7.66 23.27
C LEU A 229 17.57 -7.08 22.27
N LYS A 230 16.27 -7.00 22.63
CA LYS A 230 15.25 -6.36 21.78
C LYS A 230 15.46 -4.85 21.68
N GLU A 231 15.86 -4.21 22.78
CA GLU A 231 16.15 -2.77 22.84
C GLU A 231 17.45 -2.41 22.09
N ALA A 232 18.45 -3.31 22.08
CA ALA A 232 19.72 -3.10 21.38
C ALA A 232 19.65 -3.34 19.85
N HIS A 233 18.58 -3.94 19.33
CA HIS A 233 18.41 -4.22 17.91
C HIS A 233 17.23 -3.43 17.33
N PRO A 234 17.46 -2.40 16.49
CA PRO A 234 16.41 -1.51 15.95
C PRO A 234 15.26 -2.21 15.22
N VAL A 235 15.47 -3.44 14.76
CA VAL A 235 14.50 -4.29 14.06
C VAL A 235 13.71 -5.22 14.99
N GLY A 236 13.89 -5.11 16.31
CA GLY A 236 13.15 -5.84 17.35
C GLY A 236 13.48 -7.34 17.47
N ARG A 237 14.43 -7.84 16.69
CA ARG A 237 14.91 -9.24 16.72
C ARG A 237 16.35 -9.38 16.24
N ILE A 238 16.97 -10.51 16.59
CA ILE A 238 18.23 -10.97 15.99
C ILE A 238 17.95 -11.49 14.56
N GLY A 239 18.92 -11.34 13.65
CA GLY A 239 18.81 -11.89 12.29
C GLY A 239 18.83 -13.42 12.29
N ARG A 240 18.33 -14.06 11.24
CA ARG A 240 18.38 -15.51 11.01
C ARG A 240 19.21 -15.82 9.77
N GLY A 241 19.71 -17.05 9.62
CA GLY A 241 20.46 -17.45 8.43
C GLY A 241 19.70 -17.17 7.13
N GLU A 242 18.38 -17.33 7.13
CA GLU A 242 17.52 -17.05 5.98
C GLU A 242 17.48 -15.57 5.62
N ASP A 243 17.71 -14.63 6.55
CA ASP A 243 17.76 -13.20 6.23
C ASP A 243 18.98 -12.86 5.35
N ILE A 244 20.04 -13.67 5.42
CA ILE A 244 21.24 -13.54 4.58
C ILE A 244 21.08 -14.29 3.26
N ALA A 245 20.51 -15.50 3.29
CA ALA A 245 20.34 -16.35 2.11
C ALA A 245 19.14 -15.95 1.22
N ARG A 246 18.11 -15.37 1.83
CA ARG A 246 16.98 -14.70 1.20
C ARG A 246 17.03 -13.23 1.62
N PRO A 247 17.99 -12.43 1.14
CA PRO A 247 17.83 -11.00 1.30
C PRO A 247 16.45 -10.71 0.73
N ARG A 248 15.54 -10.16 1.55
CA ARG A 248 14.30 -9.57 1.03
C ARG A 248 14.76 -8.80 -0.19
N LYS A 249 14.12 -9.01 -1.35
CA LYS A 249 14.37 -8.16 -2.52
C LYS A 249 14.54 -6.77 -1.94
N SER A 250 15.74 -6.17 -2.05
CA SER A 250 15.79 -4.72 -1.94
C SER A 250 14.67 -4.28 -2.86
N PRO A 251 13.68 -3.49 -2.39
CA PRO A 251 12.58 -3.03 -3.22
C PRO A 251 13.21 -2.63 -4.54
N SER A 252 12.83 -3.34 -5.58
CA SER A 252 13.66 -3.69 -6.72
C SER A 252 14.05 -2.49 -7.59
N ILE A 253 14.70 -1.43 -7.08
CA ILE A 253 14.44 -0.07 -7.59
C ILE A 253 12.93 -0.01 -7.87
N MET A 254 12.10 -0.11 -6.81
CA MET A 254 10.66 0.05 -7.01
C MET A 254 10.51 1.32 -7.83
N ALA A 255 9.85 1.21 -8.99
CA ALA A 255 9.68 2.34 -9.88
C ALA A 255 9.22 3.52 -9.00
N ASP A 256 9.86 4.68 -9.15
CA ASP A 256 9.54 5.87 -8.34
C ASP A 256 8.08 6.32 -8.52
N SER A 257 7.35 5.67 -9.43
CA SER A 257 5.93 5.83 -9.69
C SER A 257 5.24 4.53 -10.08
N VAL A 258 3.92 4.49 -9.92
CA VAL A 258 3.01 3.51 -10.52
C VAL A 258 2.26 4.14 -11.68
N THR A 259 2.02 3.40 -12.76
CA THR A 259 1.21 3.89 -13.89
C THR A 259 -0.14 3.18 -13.91
N LEU A 260 -1.23 3.94 -13.95
CA LEU A 260 -2.59 3.44 -14.04
C LEU A 260 -3.44 4.34 -14.93
N HIS A 261 -4.19 3.74 -15.85
CA HIS A 261 -5.09 4.46 -16.78
C HIS A 261 -4.40 5.62 -17.53
N GLY A 262 -3.15 5.41 -17.99
CA GLY A 262 -2.38 6.43 -18.71
C GLY A 262 -1.80 7.54 -17.83
N ARG A 263 -2.00 7.49 -16.51
CA ARG A 263 -1.48 8.46 -15.54
C ARG A 263 -0.38 7.82 -14.69
N SER A 264 0.66 8.59 -14.37
CA SER A 264 1.74 8.17 -13.48
C SER A 264 1.55 8.80 -12.11
N TYR A 265 1.76 8.04 -11.03
CA TYR A 265 1.62 8.47 -9.65
C TYR A 265 2.88 8.11 -8.88
N ALA A 266 3.59 9.10 -8.34
CA ALA A 266 4.80 8.86 -7.57
C ALA A 266 4.53 8.04 -6.31
N ILE A 267 5.49 7.20 -5.92
CA ILE A 267 5.45 6.48 -4.65
C ILE A 267 5.62 7.51 -3.50
N PRO A 268 4.72 7.53 -2.49
CA PRO A 268 4.78 8.53 -1.42
C PRO A 268 6.07 8.40 -0.59
N ARG A 269 6.88 9.47 -0.57
CA ARG A 269 8.13 9.55 0.21
C ARG A 269 7.89 9.79 1.72
N GLN A 270 6.74 10.33 2.06
CA GLN A 270 6.27 10.57 3.42
C GLN A 270 4.79 10.16 3.53
N PRO A 271 4.26 9.95 4.74
CA PRO A 271 2.85 9.61 4.89
C PRO A 271 1.96 10.62 4.16
N THR A 272 1.10 10.14 3.28
CA THR A 272 0.22 10.96 2.45
C THR A 272 -1.22 10.59 2.75
N VAL A 273 -2.02 11.57 3.14
CA VAL A 273 -3.39 11.39 3.58
C VAL A 273 -4.32 12.13 2.65
N ILE A 274 -5.18 11.39 1.97
CA ILE A 274 -6.26 11.91 1.15
C ILE A 274 -7.54 11.88 1.99
N ILE A 275 -8.22 13.00 2.08
CA ILE A 275 -9.50 13.12 2.79
C ILE A 275 -10.58 13.51 1.79
N CYS A 276 -11.59 12.66 1.64
CA CYS A 276 -12.83 13.00 0.93
C CYS A 276 -13.85 13.46 1.97
N VAL A 277 -14.09 14.77 2.02
CA VAL A 277 -15.17 15.35 2.84
C VAL A 277 -16.45 15.23 2.02
N ASP A 278 -17.29 14.27 2.37
CA ASP A 278 -18.52 13.98 1.65
C ASP A 278 -19.49 15.19 1.73
N GLY A 279 -20.06 15.61 0.60
CA GLY A 279 -20.92 16.80 0.52
C GLY A 279 -20.22 18.14 0.80
N PHE A 280 -18.92 18.25 0.53
CA PHE A 280 -18.11 19.45 0.81
C PHE A 280 -18.35 20.58 -0.18
N ASP A 281 -19.49 21.24 -0.03
CA ASP A 281 -19.80 22.46 -0.75
C ASP A 281 -18.75 23.56 -0.47
N PRO A 282 -18.26 24.30 -1.49
CA PRO A 282 -17.30 25.38 -1.32
C PRO A 282 -17.74 26.45 -0.31
N GLU A 283 -19.05 26.66 -0.12
CA GLU A 283 -19.57 27.60 0.87
C GLU A 283 -19.18 27.24 2.31
N TYR A 284 -19.03 25.95 2.66
CA TYR A 284 -18.53 25.57 4.00
C TYR A 284 -17.10 26.04 4.24
N LEU A 285 -16.26 25.95 3.20
CA LEU A 285 -14.86 26.38 3.28
C LEU A 285 -14.77 27.91 3.37
N THR A 286 -15.44 28.63 2.46
CA THR A 286 -15.38 30.09 2.41
C THR A 286 -15.98 30.73 3.65
N GLN A 287 -17.16 30.26 4.09
CA GLN A 287 -17.82 30.75 5.31
C GLN A 287 -16.99 30.41 6.55
N GLY A 288 -16.50 29.18 6.68
CA GLY A 288 -15.70 28.78 7.83
C GLY A 288 -14.37 29.57 7.96
N ILE A 289 -13.74 29.92 6.83
CA ILE A 289 -12.55 30.80 6.83
C ILE A 289 -12.93 32.21 7.27
N SER A 290 -14.01 32.75 6.70
CA SER A 290 -14.52 34.09 7.06
C SER A 290 -14.84 34.19 8.56
N ASP A 291 -15.45 33.15 9.13
CA ASP A 291 -15.81 33.09 10.54
C ASP A 291 -14.63 32.75 11.47
N GLY A 292 -13.46 32.41 10.90
CA GLY A 292 -12.25 32.09 11.67
C GLY A 292 -12.30 30.75 12.41
N ILE A 293 -13.19 29.84 12.01
CA ILE A 293 -13.44 28.58 12.73
C ILE A 293 -12.63 27.38 12.21
N ILE A 294 -12.02 27.50 11.02
CA ILE A 294 -11.22 26.45 10.37
C ILE A 294 -9.80 26.94 10.00
N PRO A 295 -8.96 27.29 11.00
CA PRO A 295 -7.66 27.89 10.76
C PRO A 295 -6.66 26.99 10.01
N ASN A 296 -6.77 25.65 10.10
CA ASN A 296 -5.86 24.76 9.38
C ASN A 296 -6.19 24.71 7.88
N LEU A 297 -7.47 24.63 7.51
CA LEU A 297 -7.93 24.74 6.13
C LEU A 297 -7.65 26.12 5.56
N ALA A 298 -7.84 27.19 6.34
CA ALA A 298 -7.43 28.54 5.94
C ALA A 298 -5.95 28.61 5.56
N ARG A 299 -5.08 27.93 6.34
CA ARG A 299 -3.65 27.82 6.03
C ARG A 299 -3.39 27.06 4.72
N PHE A 300 -4.17 26.03 4.37
CA PHE A 300 -3.99 25.32 3.10
C PHE A 300 -4.29 26.25 1.93
N VAL A 301 -5.33 27.08 2.04
CA VAL A 301 -5.68 28.09 1.02
C VAL A 301 -4.59 29.16 0.91
N GLN A 302 -3.99 29.59 2.03
CA GLN A 302 -3.01 30.68 2.04
C GLN A 302 -1.58 30.25 1.69
N GLN A 303 -1.18 29.04 2.09
CA GLN A 303 0.22 28.59 2.06
C GLN A 303 0.43 27.28 1.29
N GLY A 304 -0.65 26.57 0.99
CA GLY A 304 -0.63 25.30 0.28
C GLY A 304 -1.07 25.45 -1.18
N PHE A 305 -1.89 24.52 -1.64
CA PHE A 305 -2.61 24.62 -2.90
C PHE A 305 -4.12 24.64 -2.63
N HIS A 306 -4.84 25.44 -3.42
CA HIS A 306 -6.29 25.50 -3.40
C HIS A 306 -6.84 25.78 -4.79
N ALA A 307 -7.85 25.02 -5.18
CA ALA A 307 -8.71 25.28 -6.33
C ALA A 307 -10.16 24.90 -5.99
N THR A 308 -11.12 25.47 -6.72
CA THR A 308 -12.49 24.94 -6.78
C THR A 308 -12.62 24.19 -8.09
N VAL A 309 -12.98 22.91 -8.01
CA VAL A 309 -12.94 21.96 -9.12
C VAL A 309 -14.29 21.28 -9.30
N ASN A 310 -14.52 20.70 -10.47
CA ASN A 310 -15.75 19.94 -10.72
C ASN A 310 -15.56 18.46 -10.36
N SER A 311 -16.56 17.92 -9.66
CA SER A 311 -16.72 16.50 -9.45
C SER A 311 -17.25 15.78 -10.70
N CYS A 312 -17.35 14.46 -10.66
CA CYS A 312 -17.99 13.65 -11.69
C CYS A 312 -19.50 13.78 -11.63
N MET A 313 -20.11 13.57 -12.80
CA MET A 313 -21.55 13.37 -12.92
C MET A 313 -21.92 11.88 -12.96
N PRO A 314 -23.08 11.51 -12.39
CA PRO A 314 -23.87 12.33 -11.48
C PRO A 314 -23.10 12.61 -10.18
N SER A 315 -23.35 13.77 -9.55
CA SER A 315 -22.60 14.22 -8.36
C SER A 315 -23.05 13.48 -7.09
N PHE A 316 -22.88 12.15 -7.09
CA PHE A 316 -23.19 11.24 -5.99
C PHE A 316 -21.91 10.67 -5.37
N THR A 317 -22.03 10.20 -4.13
CA THR A 317 -20.96 9.63 -3.31
C THR A 317 -20.20 8.49 -4.00
N ASN A 318 -20.89 7.44 -4.46
CA ASN A 318 -20.24 6.24 -5.03
C ASN A 318 -19.45 6.53 -6.32
N PRO A 319 -20.04 7.14 -7.38
CA PRO A 319 -19.30 7.47 -8.60
C PRO A 319 -18.04 8.25 -8.29
N ASN A 320 -18.14 9.31 -7.49
CA ASN A 320 -17.05 10.22 -7.22
C ASN A 320 -15.95 9.62 -6.35
N ASN A 321 -16.29 8.86 -5.30
CA ASN A 321 -15.29 8.15 -4.51
C ASN A 321 -14.52 7.13 -5.37
N VAL A 322 -15.21 6.42 -6.27
CA VAL A 322 -14.56 5.48 -7.18
C VAL A 322 -13.71 6.24 -8.21
N SER A 323 -14.17 7.39 -8.70
CA SER A 323 -13.36 8.24 -9.58
C SER A 323 -12.08 8.68 -8.89
N ILE A 324 -12.16 9.12 -7.63
CA ILE A 324 -10.99 9.54 -6.85
C ILE A 324 -9.96 8.42 -6.74
N ILE A 325 -10.36 7.21 -6.32
CA ILE A 325 -9.41 6.10 -6.15
C ILE A 325 -8.94 5.49 -7.47
N THR A 326 -9.52 5.83 -8.62
CA THR A 326 -9.10 5.34 -9.95
C THR A 326 -8.42 6.41 -10.80
N GLY A 327 -8.55 7.69 -10.42
CA GLY A 327 -8.10 8.86 -11.19
C GLY A 327 -8.79 9.01 -12.54
N GLN A 328 -10.02 8.51 -12.66
CA GLN A 328 -10.76 8.37 -13.92
C GLN A 328 -12.27 8.62 -13.73
N PRO A 329 -13.01 9.01 -14.78
CA PRO A 329 -14.45 9.22 -14.69
C PRO A 329 -15.27 7.92 -14.77
N PRO A 330 -16.59 7.97 -14.47
CA PRO A 330 -17.49 6.82 -14.50
C PRO A 330 -17.55 6.03 -15.80
N ALA A 331 -17.30 6.65 -16.95
CA ALA A 331 -17.20 5.96 -18.24
C ALA A 331 -16.12 4.87 -18.23
N VAL A 332 -15.03 5.08 -17.50
CA VAL A 332 -13.90 4.14 -17.40
C VAL A 332 -14.17 3.08 -16.34
N HIS A 333 -14.44 3.47 -15.10
CA HIS A 333 -14.57 2.54 -13.97
C HIS A 333 -15.98 1.92 -13.84
N GLY A 334 -16.97 2.42 -14.56
CA GLY A 334 -18.33 1.90 -14.68
C GLY A 334 -19.28 2.26 -13.54
N ILE A 335 -18.80 2.72 -12.39
CA ILE A 335 -19.66 3.03 -11.23
C ILE A 335 -20.30 4.42 -11.41
N ALA A 336 -21.59 4.47 -11.74
CA ALA A 336 -22.33 5.71 -12.04
C ALA A 336 -23.62 5.91 -11.21
N GLY A 337 -23.72 5.23 -10.07
CA GLY A 337 -24.82 5.36 -9.11
C GLY A 337 -24.80 4.24 -8.07
N ASN A 338 -25.90 4.09 -7.33
CA ASN A 338 -26.10 2.95 -6.42
C ASN A 338 -26.73 1.73 -7.11
N PHE A 339 -27.49 1.95 -8.18
CA PHE A 339 -28.07 0.91 -9.03
C PHE A 339 -28.41 1.48 -10.40
N PHE A 340 -28.70 0.59 -11.34
CA PHE A 340 -29.20 0.94 -12.67
C PHE A 340 -30.17 -0.14 -13.16
N LEU A 341 -30.98 0.17 -14.18
CA LEU A 341 -31.82 -0.82 -14.83
C LEU A 341 -31.03 -1.52 -15.93
N ASP A 342 -30.87 -2.84 -15.80
CA ASP A 342 -30.26 -3.67 -16.83
C ASP A 342 -31.21 -3.76 -18.03
N ARG A 343 -30.75 -3.29 -19.19
CA ARG A 343 -31.59 -3.16 -20.39
C ARG A 343 -31.93 -4.50 -21.04
N GLU A 344 -31.11 -5.52 -20.85
CA GLU A 344 -31.35 -6.84 -21.44
C GLU A 344 -32.41 -7.59 -20.64
N THR A 345 -32.35 -7.48 -19.31
CA THR A 345 -33.21 -8.24 -18.40
C THR A 345 -34.40 -7.45 -17.87
N GLY A 346 -34.37 -6.12 -17.97
CA GLY A 346 -35.35 -5.22 -17.38
C GLY A 346 -35.33 -5.18 -15.85
N LYS A 347 -34.25 -5.69 -15.21
CA LYS A 347 -34.14 -5.79 -13.75
C LYS A 347 -33.19 -4.75 -13.18
N GLU A 348 -33.47 -4.29 -11.97
CA GLU A 348 -32.58 -3.40 -11.23
C GLU A 348 -31.31 -4.17 -10.80
N LYS A 349 -30.15 -3.60 -11.10
CA LYS A 349 -28.84 -4.17 -10.78
C LYS A 349 -28.13 -3.29 -9.76
N MET A 350 -27.94 -3.85 -8.57
CA MET A 350 -27.37 -3.17 -7.42
C MET A 350 -25.85 -3.12 -7.45
N ILE A 351 -25.27 -1.99 -7.04
CA ILE A 351 -23.83 -1.83 -6.82
C ILE A 351 -23.57 -1.95 -5.31
N GLN A 352 -23.25 -3.17 -4.86
CA GLN A 352 -23.05 -3.51 -3.44
C GLN A 352 -21.58 -3.73 -3.06
N ASN A 353 -20.73 -3.96 -4.05
CA ASN A 353 -19.31 -4.25 -3.93
C ASN A 353 -18.60 -3.91 -5.25
N ASP A 354 -17.34 -4.28 -5.35
CA ASP A 354 -16.46 -4.04 -6.49
C ASP A 354 -16.71 -4.94 -7.72
N SER A 355 -17.67 -5.87 -7.69
CA SER A 355 -17.92 -6.80 -8.81
C SER A 355 -18.29 -6.12 -10.13
N LEU A 356 -18.79 -4.88 -10.08
CA LEU A 356 -19.16 -4.09 -11.25
C LEU A 356 -18.15 -2.97 -11.58
N LEU A 357 -17.06 -2.89 -10.82
CA LEU A 357 -15.94 -2.01 -11.09
C LEU A 357 -15.18 -2.52 -12.33
N ARG A 358 -14.81 -1.58 -13.20
CA ARG A 358 -13.96 -1.85 -14.37
C ARG A 358 -12.56 -1.32 -14.09
N GLY A 359 -11.55 -2.12 -14.41
CA GLY A 359 -10.15 -1.73 -14.22
C GLY A 359 -9.66 -1.94 -12.78
N SER A 360 -8.68 -1.14 -12.38
CA SER A 360 -7.96 -1.25 -11.10
C SER A 360 -7.97 0.10 -10.38
N THR A 361 -7.60 0.13 -9.09
CA THR A 361 -7.51 1.37 -8.30
C THR A 361 -6.06 1.79 -8.08
N ILE A 362 -5.84 3.09 -7.91
CA ILE A 362 -4.55 3.66 -7.51
C ILE A 362 -4.12 3.03 -6.18
N LEU A 363 -5.06 2.80 -5.26
CA LEU A 363 -4.82 2.15 -3.97
C LEU A 363 -4.27 0.72 -4.14
N GLU A 364 -4.89 -0.08 -5.00
CA GLU A 364 -4.39 -1.42 -5.35
C GLU A 364 -2.99 -1.37 -5.97
N GLN A 365 -2.76 -0.46 -6.91
CA GLN A 365 -1.45 -0.34 -7.56
C GLN A 365 -0.37 0.05 -6.56
N MET A 366 -0.66 0.97 -5.64
CA MET A 366 0.25 1.36 -4.56
C MET A 366 0.56 0.17 -3.63
N SER A 367 -0.47 -0.58 -3.21
CA SER A 367 -0.31 -1.80 -2.40
C SER A 367 0.60 -2.83 -3.09
N LYS A 368 0.35 -3.12 -4.37
CA LYS A 368 1.18 -4.05 -5.17
C LYS A 368 2.64 -3.60 -5.29
N HIS A 369 2.90 -2.30 -5.19
CA HIS A 369 4.24 -1.71 -5.18
C HIS A 369 4.78 -1.48 -3.75
N GLY A 370 4.27 -2.22 -2.76
CA GLY A 370 4.82 -2.26 -1.41
C GLY A 370 4.51 -1.05 -0.54
N VAL A 371 3.62 -0.16 -0.98
CA VAL A 371 3.10 0.95 -0.17
C VAL A 371 2.02 0.39 0.75
N ARG A 372 2.16 0.52 2.07
CA ARG A 372 1.08 0.12 3.00
C ARG A 372 -0.08 1.10 2.90
N VAL A 373 -1.26 0.63 2.49
CA VAL A 373 -2.44 1.48 2.28
C VAL A 373 -3.43 1.34 3.44
N ALA A 374 -4.02 2.46 3.87
CA ALA A 374 -5.17 2.47 4.77
C ALA A 374 -6.37 3.16 4.11
N ALA A 375 -7.44 2.42 3.84
CA ALA A 375 -8.69 2.95 3.28
C ALA A 375 -9.80 2.87 4.33
N ILE A 376 -10.15 4.00 4.95
CA ILE A 376 -11.12 4.06 6.05
C ILE A 376 -12.34 4.87 5.60
N THR A 377 -13.52 4.28 5.75
CA THR A 377 -14.78 4.94 5.38
C THR A 377 -15.66 5.19 6.59
N ALA A 378 -16.60 6.13 6.46
CA ALA A 378 -17.69 6.27 7.43
C ALA A 378 -18.67 5.08 7.32
N LYS A 379 -19.11 4.75 6.10
CA LYS A 379 -20.16 3.75 5.78
C LYS A 379 -19.60 2.48 5.15
N ASP A 380 -20.16 1.32 5.48
CA ASP A 380 -19.62 0.02 5.06
C ASP A 380 -19.81 -0.32 3.59
N LYS A 381 -20.90 0.17 2.99
CA LYS A 381 -21.19 -0.11 1.58
C LYS A 381 -20.07 0.39 0.66
N LEU A 382 -19.61 1.62 0.86
CA LEU A 382 -18.52 2.20 0.08
C LEU A 382 -17.20 1.45 0.31
N ARG A 383 -16.93 1.04 1.56
CA ARG A 383 -15.73 0.26 1.92
C ARG A 383 -15.57 -1.01 1.09
N ARG A 384 -16.68 -1.70 0.79
CA ARG A 384 -16.66 -2.93 -0.05
C ARG A 384 -16.17 -2.67 -1.47
N ILE A 385 -16.39 -1.48 -2.02
CA ILE A 385 -15.87 -1.09 -3.34
C ILE A 385 -14.39 -0.68 -3.22
N LEU A 386 -14.05 0.11 -2.20
CA LEU A 386 -12.67 0.57 -1.94
C LEU A 386 -11.69 -0.56 -1.60
N ALA A 387 -12.20 -1.69 -1.10
CA ALA A 387 -11.40 -2.89 -0.83
C ALA A 387 -10.86 -3.56 -2.10
N HIS A 388 -11.29 -3.14 -3.30
CA HIS A 388 -10.85 -3.73 -4.56
C HIS A 388 -9.33 -3.79 -4.67
N GLY A 389 -8.81 -5.02 -4.73
CA GLY A 389 -7.39 -5.31 -4.91
C GLY A 389 -6.50 -5.09 -3.69
N LEU A 390 -7.02 -4.56 -2.57
CA LEU A 390 -6.27 -4.44 -1.32
C LEU A 390 -6.13 -5.81 -0.64
N GLN A 391 -4.98 -6.07 -0.04
CA GLN A 391 -4.69 -7.37 0.58
C GLN A 391 -4.04 -7.20 1.95
N THR A 392 -4.61 -7.85 2.95
CA THR A 392 -4.09 -7.83 4.33
C THR A 392 -2.68 -8.43 4.43
N SER A 393 -2.32 -9.35 3.52
CA SER A 393 -0.95 -9.88 3.38
C SER A 393 0.09 -8.84 2.97
N ASN A 394 -0.33 -7.74 2.33
CA ASN A 394 0.54 -6.60 1.99
C ASN A 394 0.62 -5.57 3.14
N GLY A 395 -0.10 -5.82 4.24
CA GLY A 395 -0.23 -4.89 5.35
C GLY A 395 -1.26 -3.79 5.13
N ASP A 396 -2.16 -3.96 4.16
CA ASP A 396 -3.25 -3.01 3.91
C ASP A 396 -4.31 -3.09 5.01
N ILE A 397 -4.91 -1.93 5.30
CA ILE A 397 -5.99 -1.79 6.28
C ILE A 397 -7.21 -1.21 5.56
N CYS A 398 -8.34 -1.90 5.58
CA CYS A 398 -9.57 -1.42 4.95
C CYS A 398 -10.80 -1.77 5.78
N PHE A 399 -11.46 -0.76 6.35
CA PHE A 399 -12.68 -0.95 7.15
C PHE A 399 -13.53 0.32 7.22
N SER A 400 -14.74 0.17 7.75
CA SER A 400 -15.69 1.28 7.94
C SER A 400 -15.93 1.54 9.42
N SER A 401 -16.11 2.82 9.78
CA SER A 401 -16.46 3.19 11.15
C SER A 401 -17.79 2.56 11.58
N GLU A 402 -18.78 2.47 10.67
CA GLU A 402 -20.05 1.77 10.89
C GLU A 402 -19.88 0.32 11.39
N ARG A 403 -18.82 -0.36 10.94
CA ARG A 403 -18.56 -1.78 11.24
C ARG A 403 -17.24 -2.00 11.98
N ALA A 404 -16.77 -0.98 12.72
CA ALA A 404 -15.51 -1.04 13.46
C ALA A 404 -15.46 -2.22 14.45
N ALA A 405 -16.56 -2.48 15.16
CA ALA A 405 -16.66 -3.58 16.14
C ALA A 405 -16.54 -4.99 15.53
N SER A 406 -16.77 -5.13 14.22
CA SER A 406 -16.73 -6.43 13.51
C SER A 406 -15.47 -6.62 12.67
N CYS A 407 -14.46 -5.75 12.80
CA CYS A 407 -13.24 -5.85 12.01
C CYS A 407 -12.41 -7.07 12.42
N THR A 408 -11.83 -7.76 11.44
CA THR A 408 -10.92 -8.89 11.66
C THR A 408 -9.59 -8.68 10.95
N LEU A 409 -8.51 -9.26 11.48
CA LEU A 409 -7.20 -9.20 10.80
C LEU A 409 -7.25 -9.78 9.38
N ALA A 410 -8.00 -10.86 9.17
CA ALA A 410 -8.08 -11.55 7.89
C ALA A 410 -8.76 -10.70 6.80
N GLU A 411 -9.87 -10.04 7.13
CA GLU A 411 -10.66 -9.27 6.17
C GLU A 411 -10.25 -7.80 6.08
N ASN A 412 -9.83 -7.21 7.21
CA ASN A 412 -9.66 -5.76 7.34
C ASN A 412 -8.22 -5.33 7.61
N GLY A 413 -7.32 -6.25 7.93
CA GLY A 413 -5.94 -5.94 8.33
C GLY A 413 -5.83 -5.36 9.75
N ILE A 414 -6.95 -5.34 10.48
CA ILE A 414 -7.07 -4.83 11.85
C ILE A 414 -8.25 -5.49 12.54
N GLU A 415 -8.15 -5.69 13.85
CA GLU A 415 -9.21 -6.23 14.71
C GLU A 415 -9.37 -5.35 15.96
N ASP A 416 -10.43 -5.59 16.73
CA ASP A 416 -10.72 -4.91 18.00
C ASP A 416 -10.64 -3.38 17.91
N VAL A 417 -11.14 -2.81 16.81
CA VAL A 417 -10.93 -1.40 16.47
C VAL A 417 -11.47 -0.45 17.54
N GLU A 418 -12.62 -0.74 18.14
CA GLU A 418 -13.20 0.10 19.20
C GLU A 418 -12.33 0.15 20.46
N GLU A 419 -11.77 -0.99 20.87
CA GLU A 419 -10.84 -1.07 22.00
C GLU A 419 -9.52 -0.39 21.66
N TRP A 420 -8.99 -0.65 20.46
CA TRP A 420 -7.76 -0.05 19.97
C TRP A 420 -7.87 1.48 19.89
N ILE A 421 -8.97 2.03 19.35
CA ILE A 421 -9.25 3.47 19.34
C ILE A 421 -9.52 4.00 20.75
N GLY A 422 -10.10 3.18 21.63
CA GLY A 422 -10.46 3.54 23.00
C GLY A 422 -11.86 4.10 23.15
N ARG A 423 -12.72 3.98 22.12
CA ARG A 423 -14.14 4.33 22.18
C ARG A 423 -14.95 3.53 21.16
N LYS A 424 -16.25 3.37 21.42
CA LYS A 424 -17.17 2.74 20.48
C LYS A 424 -17.39 3.60 19.24
N ALA A 425 -17.67 2.95 18.11
CA ALA A 425 -18.10 3.64 16.92
C ALA A 425 -19.47 4.30 17.16
N PRO A 426 -19.64 5.57 16.74
CA PRO A 426 -20.90 6.27 16.91
C PRO A 426 -21.96 5.76 15.93
N SER A 427 -23.21 6.19 16.14
CA SER A 427 -24.32 5.90 15.23
C SER A 427 -24.02 6.38 13.81
N GLN A 428 -24.53 5.63 12.84
CA GLN A 428 -24.41 5.98 11.43
C GLN A 428 -25.16 7.27 11.01
N TYR A 429 -25.98 7.81 11.92
CA TYR A 429 -26.72 9.06 11.80
C TYR A 429 -26.12 10.13 12.73
N SER A 430 -24.80 10.28 12.70
CA SER A 430 -24.05 11.25 13.51
C SER A 430 -22.83 11.77 12.75
N GLY A 431 -22.57 13.07 12.85
CA GLY A 431 -21.32 13.66 12.33
C GLY A 431 -20.07 13.10 13.03
N ASP A 432 -20.20 12.59 14.26
CA ASP A 432 -19.10 11.96 15.00
C ASP A 432 -18.58 10.69 14.30
N LEU A 433 -19.37 10.06 13.41
CA LEU A 433 -18.90 8.93 12.59
C LEU A 433 -17.77 9.34 11.64
N SER A 434 -17.90 10.52 11.03
CA SER A 434 -16.85 11.10 10.20
C SER A 434 -15.62 11.48 11.05
N ILE A 435 -15.82 11.97 12.27
CA ILE A 435 -14.71 12.27 13.18
C ILE A 435 -13.98 10.97 13.61
N TYR A 436 -14.70 9.87 13.81
CA TYR A 436 -14.11 8.55 14.09
C TYR A 436 -13.16 8.07 12.98
N VAL A 437 -13.50 8.32 11.71
CA VAL A 437 -12.63 8.04 10.55
C VAL A 437 -11.30 8.79 10.68
N LEU A 438 -11.36 10.08 11.00
CA LEU A 438 -10.17 10.92 11.16
C LEU A 438 -9.34 10.52 12.39
N ASP A 439 -9.98 10.21 13.51
CA ASP A 439 -9.30 9.72 14.72
C ASP A 439 -8.57 8.41 14.44
N THR A 440 -9.18 7.51 13.67
CA THR A 440 -8.54 6.28 13.17
C THR A 440 -7.33 6.59 12.31
N GLY A 441 -7.47 7.48 11.32
CA GLY A 441 -6.36 7.89 10.45
C GLY A 441 -5.18 8.45 11.24
N ILE A 442 -5.46 9.31 12.24
CA ILE A 442 -4.47 9.87 13.15
C ILE A 442 -3.77 8.79 13.95
N LYS A 443 -4.50 7.80 14.47
CA LYS A 443 -3.91 6.73 15.28
C LYS A 443 -3.03 5.80 14.43
N LEU A 444 -3.51 5.38 13.25
CA LEU A 444 -2.74 4.60 12.29
C LEU A 444 -1.45 5.33 11.86
N LEU A 445 -1.53 6.65 11.65
CA LEU A 445 -0.39 7.49 11.31
C LEU A 445 0.64 7.56 12.46
N LYS A 446 0.19 7.78 13.70
CA LYS A 446 1.07 7.76 14.89
C LYS A 446 1.80 6.43 15.05
N GLU A 447 1.12 5.32 14.77
CA GLU A 447 1.66 3.97 14.86
C GLU A 447 2.44 3.54 13.60
N LYS A 448 2.54 4.41 12.59
CA LYS A 448 3.25 4.16 11.31
C LYS A 448 2.75 2.92 10.55
N ARG A 449 1.46 2.60 10.70
CA ARG A 449 0.85 1.38 10.12
C ARG A 449 0.56 1.49 8.62
N ALA A 450 0.43 2.70 8.09
CA ALA A 450 0.26 2.95 6.65
C ALA A 450 1.09 4.14 6.16
N GLN A 451 1.28 4.22 4.84
CA GLN A 451 2.00 5.28 4.13
C GLN A 451 1.06 6.10 3.23
N LEU A 452 0.05 5.47 2.65
CA LEU A 452 -1.01 6.14 1.89
C LEU A 452 -2.35 5.91 2.58
N PHE A 453 -3.08 6.99 2.82
CA PHE A 453 -4.38 6.94 3.48
C PHE A 453 -5.46 7.50 2.55
N TYR A 454 -6.58 6.79 2.45
CA TYR A 454 -7.82 7.31 1.87
C TYR A 454 -8.89 7.32 2.95
N LEU A 455 -9.25 8.51 3.43
CA LEU A 455 -10.21 8.73 4.51
C LEU A 455 -11.45 9.39 3.93
N THR A 456 -12.56 8.66 3.81
CA THR A 456 -13.82 9.22 3.29
C THR A 456 -14.85 9.33 4.39
N LEU A 457 -15.44 10.53 4.48
CA LEU A 457 -16.40 10.91 5.50
C LEU A 457 -17.84 10.60 5.05
N SER A 458 -18.82 11.14 5.76
CA SER A 458 -20.24 11.14 5.38
C SER A 458 -20.79 12.56 5.43
N ASP A 459 -21.68 12.85 4.49
CA ASP A 459 -22.44 14.08 4.31
C ASP A 459 -23.67 14.22 5.25
N TYR A 460 -23.78 13.40 6.29
CA TYR A 460 -24.93 13.42 7.22
C TYR A 460 -25.20 14.82 7.80
N VAL A 461 -24.15 15.57 8.15
CA VAL A 461 -24.29 16.93 8.69
C VAL A 461 -24.75 17.88 7.58
N GLN A 462 -24.18 17.75 6.40
CA GLN A 462 -24.38 18.64 5.25
C GLN A 462 -25.78 18.50 4.64
N HIS A 463 -26.39 17.32 4.73
CA HIS A 463 -27.80 17.10 4.40
C HIS A 463 -28.79 17.78 5.35
N LYS A 464 -28.37 18.10 6.58
CA LYS A 464 -29.26 18.65 7.62
C LYS A 464 -29.04 20.13 7.89
N HIS A 465 -27.79 20.56 7.79
CA HIS A 465 -27.35 21.86 8.23
C HIS A 465 -26.73 22.60 7.06
N ALA A 466 -27.03 23.89 6.91
CA ALA A 466 -26.44 24.74 5.88
C ALA A 466 -25.09 25.30 6.36
N PRO A 467 -24.21 25.76 5.44
CA PRO A 467 -23.03 26.53 5.80
C PRO A 467 -23.36 27.68 6.77
N GLY A 468 -22.56 27.84 7.82
CA GLY A 468 -22.76 28.86 8.84
C GLY A 468 -23.76 28.51 9.96
N SER A 469 -24.47 27.38 9.90
CA SER A 469 -25.30 26.94 11.04
C SER A 469 -24.41 26.50 12.21
N PRO A 470 -24.89 26.60 13.47
CA PRO A 470 -24.12 26.18 14.64
C PRO A 470 -23.61 24.74 14.57
N GLU A 471 -24.44 23.80 14.13
CA GLU A 471 -24.10 22.37 14.06
C GLU A 471 -23.12 22.07 12.92
N ALA A 472 -23.28 22.73 11.77
CA ALA A 472 -22.30 22.64 10.68
C ALA A 472 -20.95 23.20 11.14
N ASN A 473 -20.95 24.36 11.80
CA ASN A 473 -19.73 25.00 12.30
C ASN A 473 -19.03 24.12 13.34
N GLU A 474 -19.75 23.52 14.30
CA GLU A 474 -19.17 22.60 15.29
C GLU A 474 -18.50 21.39 14.63
N PHE A 475 -19.14 20.81 13.61
CA PHE A 475 -18.56 19.71 12.84
C PHE A 475 -17.27 20.13 12.14
N PHE A 476 -17.28 21.26 11.42
CA PHE A 476 -16.11 21.74 10.69
C PHE A 476 -14.96 22.20 11.60
N ILE A 477 -15.24 22.77 12.77
CA ILE A 477 -14.23 23.05 13.81
C ILE A 477 -13.52 21.75 14.21
N THR A 478 -14.29 20.71 14.50
CA THR A 478 -13.74 19.42 14.95
C THR A 478 -12.94 18.74 13.83
N LEU A 479 -13.45 18.78 12.61
CA LEU A 479 -12.78 18.28 11.41
C LEU A 479 -11.44 19.00 11.16
N ASP A 480 -11.41 20.33 11.23
CA ASP A 480 -10.21 21.14 11.04
C ASP A 480 -9.12 20.84 12.08
N GLN A 481 -9.51 20.63 13.35
CA GLN A 481 -8.57 20.21 14.40
C GLN A 481 -7.90 18.87 14.07
N ARG A 482 -8.64 17.90 13.52
CA ARG A 482 -8.10 16.59 13.13
C ARG A 482 -7.19 16.68 11.91
N ILE A 483 -7.55 17.50 10.93
CA ILE A 483 -6.67 17.83 9.79
C ILE A 483 -5.36 18.45 10.28
N GLY A 484 -5.43 19.44 11.17
CA GLY A 484 -4.26 20.05 11.79
C GLY A 484 -3.37 19.02 12.48
N ARG A 485 -3.98 18.03 13.16
CA ARG A 485 -3.24 16.95 13.82
C ARG A 485 -2.53 16.01 12.84
N LEU A 486 -3.14 15.67 11.71
CA LEU A 486 -2.51 14.86 10.66
C LEU A 486 -1.27 15.56 10.10
N VAL A 487 -1.38 16.86 9.79
CA VAL A 487 -0.25 17.67 9.32
C VAL A 487 0.85 17.75 10.39
N ALA A 488 0.48 17.98 11.66
CA ALA A 488 1.44 18.05 12.77
C ALA A 488 2.19 16.73 13.02
N LEU A 489 1.65 15.60 12.56
CA LEU A 489 2.31 14.29 12.59
C LEU A 489 3.24 14.05 11.38
N GLY A 490 3.40 15.04 10.51
CA GLY A 490 4.31 14.99 9.36
C GLY A 490 3.69 14.42 8.09
N ALA A 491 2.36 14.32 8.00
CA ALA A 491 1.72 13.88 6.77
C ALA A 491 1.57 15.03 5.74
N THR A 492 1.73 14.71 4.45
CA THR A 492 1.10 15.48 3.38
C THR A 492 -0.39 15.23 3.46
N VAL A 493 -1.23 16.27 3.57
CA VAL A 493 -2.68 16.11 3.59
C VAL A 493 -3.29 16.79 2.36
N ALA A 494 -4.03 16.03 1.57
CA ALA A 494 -4.82 16.56 0.46
C ALA A 494 -6.31 16.30 0.71
N ILE A 495 -7.16 17.25 0.34
CA ILE A 495 -8.58 17.23 0.69
C ILE A 495 -9.40 17.58 -0.54
N THR A 496 -10.48 16.84 -0.77
CA THR A 496 -11.50 17.18 -1.77
C THR A 496 -12.90 16.82 -1.27
N GLY A 497 -13.94 17.26 -1.99
CA GLY A 497 -15.27 16.67 -1.91
C GLY A 497 -15.52 15.63 -3.00
N ASP A 498 -16.46 14.72 -2.76
CA ASP A 498 -17.09 13.91 -3.81
C ASP A 498 -18.17 14.70 -4.56
N HIS A 499 -18.92 15.55 -3.85
CA HIS A 499 -19.86 16.53 -4.40
C HIS A 499 -20.09 17.69 -3.41
N GLY A 500 -20.72 18.76 -3.90
CA GLY A 500 -21.27 19.84 -3.10
C GLY A 500 -22.63 19.50 -2.49
N MET A 501 -23.36 20.52 -2.03
CA MET A 501 -24.65 20.33 -1.37
C MET A 501 -25.53 21.59 -1.43
N SER A 502 -26.72 21.48 -2.03
CA SER A 502 -27.66 22.62 -2.12
C SER A 502 -28.93 22.42 -1.31
N SER A 503 -29.57 23.53 -0.94
CA SER A 503 -30.96 23.51 -0.50
C SER A 503 -31.89 23.16 -1.67
N LYS A 504 -32.86 22.28 -1.42
CA LYS A 504 -33.83 21.72 -2.36
C LYS A 504 -35.26 22.05 -1.94
N SER A 505 -35.43 23.27 -1.46
CA SER A 505 -36.67 23.81 -0.95
C SER A 505 -37.14 25.01 -1.78
N LYS A 506 -38.45 25.26 -1.72
CA LYS A 506 -39.08 26.49 -2.19
C LYS A 506 -38.82 27.61 -1.18
N ASP A 507 -39.20 28.84 -1.54
CA ASP A 507 -39.05 30.01 -0.68
C ASP A 507 -39.81 29.89 0.65
N ASP A 508 -40.85 29.06 0.70
CA ASP A 508 -41.62 28.75 1.93
C ASP A 508 -40.98 27.64 2.79
N GLY A 509 -39.77 27.19 2.44
CA GLY A 509 -39.02 26.15 3.15
C GLY A 509 -39.42 24.72 2.79
N LYS A 510 -40.57 24.51 2.12
CA LYS A 510 -41.04 23.17 1.77
C LYS A 510 -40.19 22.52 0.68
N PRO A 511 -40.06 21.19 0.67
CA PRO A 511 -39.38 20.47 -0.40
C PRO A 511 -39.91 20.81 -1.80
N ASN A 512 -38.99 21.03 -2.73
CA ASN A 512 -39.28 21.34 -4.12
C ASN A 512 -39.06 20.10 -4.99
N ILE A 513 -40.10 19.26 -5.09
CA ILE A 513 -39.99 17.91 -5.66
C ILE A 513 -40.79 17.80 -6.96
N LEU A 514 -40.15 17.26 -8.00
CA LEU A 514 -40.79 16.75 -9.20
C LEU A 514 -40.88 15.22 -9.14
N PHE A 515 -42.09 14.65 -9.07
CA PHE A 515 -42.31 13.22 -9.28
C PHE A 515 -42.43 12.95 -10.78
N LEU A 516 -41.29 12.67 -11.41
CA LEU A 516 -41.19 12.64 -12.86
C LEU A 516 -41.97 11.47 -13.46
N GLU A 517 -41.97 10.30 -12.81
CA GLU A 517 -42.68 9.13 -13.33
C GLU A 517 -44.19 9.36 -13.36
N ASP A 518 -44.75 9.96 -12.30
CA ASP A 518 -46.17 10.35 -12.26
C ASP A 518 -46.50 11.40 -13.34
N THR A 519 -45.63 12.41 -13.51
CA THR A 519 -45.82 13.48 -14.49
C THR A 519 -45.80 12.94 -15.94
N LEU A 520 -44.93 11.97 -16.23
CA LEU A 520 -44.89 11.29 -17.53
C LEU A 520 -46.11 10.37 -17.70
N ALA A 521 -46.51 9.66 -16.64
CA ALA A 521 -47.67 8.78 -16.64
C ALA A 521 -48.99 9.51 -16.90
N GLU A 522 -49.14 10.74 -16.41
CA GLU A 522 -50.32 11.57 -16.69
C GLU A 522 -50.51 11.85 -18.19
N LYS A 523 -49.41 11.98 -18.94
CA LYS A 523 -49.44 12.34 -20.37
C LYS A 523 -49.41 11.14 -21.31
N TRP A 524 -48.66 10.08 -20.98
CA TRP A 524 -48.47 8.91 -21.85
C TRP A 524 -48.96 7.57 -21.25
N GLY A 525 -49.54 7.58 -20.05
CA GLY A 525 -50.02 6.39 -19.35
C GLY A 525 -48.98 5.79 -18.40
N SER A 526 -49.47 5.00 -17.43
CA SER A 526 -48.68 4.47 -16.30
C SER A 526 -47.52 3.54 -16.68
N GLU A 527 -47.54 2.96 -17.88
CA GLU A 527 -46.47 2.07 -18.39
C GLU A 527 -45.60 2.76 -19.45
N SER A 528 -45.62 4.09 -19.54
CA SER A 528 -44.87 4.83 -20.56
C SER A 528 -43.37 4.86 -20.33
N ALA A 529 -42.94 4.99 -19.07
CA ALA A 529 -41.55 5.07 -18.69
C ALA A 529 -41.31 4.52 -17.27
N ARG A 530 -40.06 4.22 -16.96
CA ARG A 530 -39.55 3.96 -15.60
C ARG A 530 -38.48 4.98 -15.26
N VAL A 531 -38.64 5.68 -14.14
CA VAL A 531 -37.65 6.65 -13.63
C VAL A 531 -36.82 5.98 -12.55
N ILE A 532 -35.51 5.94 -12.77
CA ILE A 532 -34.54 5.43 -11.82
C ILE A 532 -33.91 6.61 -11.08
N CYS A 533 -33.96 6.56 -9.75
CA CYS A 533 -33.34 7.53 -8.83
C CYS A 533 -32.02 6.94 -8.27
N PRO A 534 -30.90 7.03 -9.00
CA PRO A 534 -29.66 6.32 -8.67
C PRO A 534 -28.90 6.84 -7.43
N ILE A 535 -29.42 7.88 -6.76
CA ILE A 535 -28.78 8.51 -5.59
C ILE A 535 -28.62 7.56 -4.41
N THR A 536 -29.56 6.63 -4.20
CA THR A 536 -29.55 5.67 -3.09
C THR A 536 -30.06 4.30 -3.54
N ASP A 537 -30.15 3.34 -2.63
CA ASP A 537 -30.71 2.02 -2.93
C ASP A 537 -32.23 2.08 -3.18
N PRO A 538 -32.79 1.29 -4.11
CA PRO A 538 -34.19 1.39 -4.54
C PRO A 538 -35.20 1.06 -3.43
N PHE A 539 -34.75 0.41 -2.35
CA PHE A 539 -35.59 0.07 -1.20
C PHE A 539 -35.64 1.19 -0.14
N VAL A 540 -34.78 2.21 -0.25
CA VAL A 540 -34.81 3.38 0.62
C VAL A 540 -35.96 4.26 0.17
N LYS A 541 -37.05 4.23 0.94
CA LYS A 541 -38.23 5.05 0.64
C LYS A 541 -38.15 6.44 1.23
N HIS A 542 -37.36 6.69 2.28
CA HIS A 542 -37.31 8.02 2.90
C HIS A 542 -36.67 9.07 1.97
N HIS A 543 -36.81 10.35 2.32
CA HIS A 543 -36.33 11.51 1.55
C HIS A 543 -34.88 11.45 1.02
N GLY A 544 -34.03 10.57 1.57
CA GLY A 544 -32.70 10.27 1.01
C GLY A 544 -32.71 9.65 -0.40
N ALA A 545 -33.87 9.30 -0.97
CA ALA A 545 -34.01 8.89 -2.37
C ALA A 545 -34.26 10.05 -3.35
N LEU A 546 -34.30 11.29 -2.85
CA LEU A 546 -34.51 12.48 -3.66
C LEU A 546 -33.17 13.15 -3.98
N GLY A 547 -32.79 13.11 -5.26
CA GLY A 547 -31.59 13.74 -5.79
C GLY A 547 -31.88 14.68 -6.95
N SER A 548 -30.84 15.31 -7.49
CA SER A 548 -30.97 16.25 -8.62
C SER A 548 -30.63 15.63 -9.98
N PHE A 549 -30.54 14.31 -10.06
CA PHE A 549 -30.29 13.56 -11.29
C PHE A 549 -31.08 12.25 -11.30
N VAL A 550 -31.78 11.97 -12.41
CA VAL A 550 -32.50 10.70 -12.64
C VAL A 550 -32.26 10.18 -14.05
N ARG A 551 -32.47 8.87 -14.23
CA ARG A 551 -32.44 8.19 -15.53
C ARG A 551 -33.85 7.75 -15.91
N VAL A 552 -34.24 7.96 -17.17
CA VAL A 552 -35.57 7.58 -17.65
C VAL A 552 -35.44 6.48 -18.70
N TYR A 553 -36.16 5.38 -18.51
CA TYR A 553 -36.23 4.25 -19.45
C TYR A 553 -37.63 4.21 -20.05
N VAL A 554 -37.73 4.38 -21.38
CA VAL A 554 -39.00 4.42 -22.11
C VAL A 554 -39.42 2.99 -22.47
N LYS A 555 -40.66 2.62 -22.14
CA LYS A 555 -41.15 1.24 -22.25
C LYS A 555 -41.98 0.94 -23.52
N ASN A 556 -42.55 1.96 -24.18
CA ASN A 556 -43.48 1.79 -25.32
C ASN A 556 -42.96 2.46 -26.60
N SER A 557 -43.62 2.21 -27.75
CA SER A 557 -43.39 2.88 -29.06
C SER A 557 -43.84 4.35 -29.08
N ILE A 558 -43.56 5.06 -27.98
CA ILE A 558 -43.74 6.49 -27.82
C ILE A 558 -42.54 7.18 -28.48
N ASN A 559 -42.78 8.33 -29.11
CA ASN A 559 -41.70 9.15 -29.65
C ASN A 559 -40.84 9.69 -28.50
N LEU A 560 -39.64 9.10 -28.33
CA LEU A 560 -38.63 9.53 -27.35
C LEU A 560 -38.38 11.04 -27.40
N SER A 561 -38.36 11.63 -28.60
CA SER A 561 -38.16 13.07 -28.79
C SER A 561 -39.27 13.88 -28.12
N ASP A 562 -40.54 13.50 -28.29
CA ASP A 562 -41.68 14.22 -27.72
C ASP A 562 -41.65 14.16 -26.18
N MET A 563 -41.20 13.03 -25.61
CA MET A 563 -41.05 12.88 -24.17
C MET A 563 -39.90 13.73 -23.62
N ILE A 564 -38.75 13.75 -24.31
CA ILE A 564 -37.61 14.61 -23.97
C ILE A 564 -38.03 16.09 -24.02
N ASP A 565 -38.67 16.52 -25.11
CA ASP A 565 -39.02 17.92 -25.32
C ASP A 565 -40.07 18.40 -24.32
N PHE A 566 -41.05 17.56 -23.98
CA PHE A 566 -41.96 17.86 -22.88
C PHE A 566 -41.22 17.97 -21.53
N THR A 567 -40.31 17.04 -21.23
CA THR A 567 -39.58 17.04 -19.96
C THR A 567 -38.78 18.33 -19.79
N LYS A 568 -38.20 18.88 -20.87
CA LYS A 568 -37.51 20.18 -20.87
C LYS A 568 -38.42 21.35 -20.47
N THR A 569 -39.73 21.24 -20.67
CA THR A 569 -40.69 22.31 -20.30
C THR A 569 -41.04 22.34 -18.81
N LEU A 570 -40.68 21.30 -18.05
CA LEU A 570 -41.05 21.19 -16.64
C LEU A 570 -40.26 22.20 -15.79
N PRO A 571 -40.92 22.94 -14.88
CA PRO A 571 -40.29 24.09 -14.21
C PRO A 571 -39.11 23.73 -13.29
N HIS A 572 -39.04 22.49 -12.81
CA HIS A 572 -37.98 21.98 -11.94
C HIS A 572 -36.72 21.55 -12.71
N VAL A 573 -36.84 21.34 -14.02
CA VAL A 573 -35.80 20.75 -14.86
C VAL A 573 -34.83 21.84 -15.32
N GLU A 574 -33.53 21.55 -15.21
CA GLU A 574 -32.44 22.37 -15.72
C GLU A 574 -31.96 21.85 -17.07
N GLN A 575 -31.78 20.54 -17.19
CA GLN A 575 -31.30 19.92 -18.43
C GLN A 575 -31.94 18.54 -18.65
N VAL A 576 -32.18 18.22 -19.92
CA VAL A 576 -32.59 16.90 -20.39
C VAL A 576 -31.69 16.53 -21.56
N LEU A 577 -30.96 15.42 -21.44
CA LEU A 577 -30.05 14.94 -22.47
C LEU A 577 -30.42 13.51 -22.85
N ASP A 578 -30.39 13.21 -24.14
CA ASP A 578 -30.48 11.82 -24.57
C ASP A 578 -29.28 11.01 -24.06
N ARG A 579 -29.43 9.68 -24.06
CA ARG A 579 -28.44 8.73 -23.57
C ARG A 579 -27.01 8.98 -24.05
N LYS A 580 -26.82 9.22 -25.34
CA LYS A 580 -25.47 9.28 -25.93
C LYS A 580 -24.84 10.62 -25.62
N VAL A 581 -25.61 11.70 -25.75
CA VAL A 581 -25.16 13.05 -25.41
C VAL A 581 -24.80 13.13 -23.92
N ALA A 582 -25.64 12.59 -23.04
CA ALA A 582 -25.36 12.55 -21.61
C ALA A 582 -24.09 11.75 -21.29
N ALA A 583 -23.89 10.59 -21.91
CA ALA A 583 -22.72 9.77 -21.68
C ALA A 583 -21.42 10.45 -22.14
N GLU A 584 -21.46 11.16 -23.26
CA GLU A 584 -20.32 11.89 -23.83
C GLU A 584 -20.02 13.18 -23.07
N GLU A 585 -21.03 14.00 -22.78
CA GLU A 585 -20.86 15.30 -22.11
C GLU A 585 -20.37 15.16 -20.66
N TYR A 586 -20.74 14.07 -20.00
CA TYR A 586 -20.51 13.87 -18.57
C TYR A 586 -19.63 12.68 -18.22
N ASP A 587 -18.96 12.08 -19.22
CA ASP A 587 -18.09 10.92 -19.05
C ASP A 587 -18.76 9.78 -18.26
N MET A 588 -20.01 9.43 -18.63
CA MET A 588 -20.80 8.38 -17.98
C MET A 588 -20.82 7.07 -18.79
N PRO A 589 -20.95 5.89 -18.14
CA PRO A 589 -20.94 4.61 -18.84
C PRO A 589 -22.24 4.42 -19.62
N VAL A 590 -22.19 4.66 -20.94
CA VAL A 590 -23.36 4.61 -21.83
C VAL A 590 -24.20 3.34 -21.68
N ASP A 591 -23.58 2.19 -21.38
CA ASP A 591 -24.26 0.91 -21.20
C ASP A 591 -25.17 0.85 -19.96
N ARG A 592 -24.96 1.72 -18.97
CA ARG A 592 -25.73 1.81 -17.73
C ARG A 592 -26.70 3.00 -17.70
N GLU A 593 -26.77 3.78 -18.78
CA GLU A 593 -27.63 4.96 -18.87
C GLU A 593 -29.07 4.65 -19.34
N GLY A 594 -30.01 5.49 -18.88
CA GLY A 594 -31.39 5.55 -19.36
C GLY A 594 -31.47 6.01 -20.83
N ASP A 595 -32.66 6.03 -21.42
CA ASP A 595 -32.87 6.54 -22.78
C ASP A 595 -32.64 8.06 -22.85
N PHE A 596 -32.91 8.73 -21.74
CA PHE A 596 -32.46 10.08 -21.46
C PHE A 596 -32.24 10.26 -19.95
N VAL A 597 -31.51 11.32 -19.60
CA VAL A 597 -31.27 11.73 -18.21
C VAL A 597 -31.94 13.08 -17.97
N VAL A 598 -32.29 13.34 -16.72
CA VAL A 598 -32.90 14.61 -16.30
C VAL A 598 -32.14 15.14 -15.10
N ILE A 599 -31.72 16.40 -15.21
CA ILE A 599 -31.04 17.14 -14.15
C ILE A 599 -31.95 18.27 -13.70
N SER A 600 -32.18 18.40 -12.39
CA SER A 600 -32.98 19.50 -11.84
C SER A 600 -32.15 20.74 -11.56
N LYS A 601 -32.85 21.87 -11.48
CA LYS A 601 -32.32 23.15 -11.00
C LYS A 601 -31.77 23.03 -9.58
N LYS A 602 -30.87 23.95 -9.22
CA LYS A 602 -30.23 24.05 -7.89
C LYS A 602 -31.18 23.82 -6.72
N ASN A 603 -32.36 24.44 -6.75
CA ASN A 603 -33.33 24.40 -5.65
C ASN A 603 -34.41 23.30 -5.76
N ALA A 604 -34.22 22.28 -6.61
CA ALA A 604 -35.20 21.22 -6.83
C ALA A 604 -34.58 19.82 -6.84
N VAL A 605 -35.40 18.81 -6.52
CA VAL A 605 -35.08 17.38 -6.63
C VAL A 605 -36.09 16.68 -7.53
N ILE A 606 -35.67 15.54 -8.08
CA ILE A 606 -36.50 14.69 -8.93
C ILE A 606 -36.62 13.32 -8.25
N GLY A 607 -37.87 12.88 -8.08
CA GLY A 607 -38.21 11.54 -7.64
C GLY A 607 -38.87 10.73 -8.77
N SER A 608 -39.08 9.44 -8.51
CA SER A 608 -39.85 8.53 -9.36
C SER A 608 -41.35 8.81 -9.22
N ARG A 609 -42.07 7.97 -8.47
CA ARG A 609 -43.51 8.09 -8.17
C ARG A 609 -43.72 8.57 -6.75
N LYS A 610 -44.75 9.36 -6.49
CA LYS A 610 -45.04 9.90 -5.17
C LYS A 610 -45.23 8.81 -4.10
N ASP A 611 -45.81 7.67 -4.45
CA ASP A 611 -46.04 6.52 -3.56
C ASP A 611 -44.77 5.70 -3.26
N GLU A 612 -43.69 5.91 -4.01
CA GLU A 612 -42.37 5.30 -3.77
C GLU A 612 -41.51 6.09 -2.79
N HIS A 613 -41.90 7.33 -2.45
CA HIS A 613 -41.16 8.22 -1.57
C HIS A 613 -41.95 8.56 -0.30
N ASP A 614 -41.31 8.36 0.85
CA ASP A 614 -41.78 8.68 2.18
C ASP A 614 -41.15 9.99 2.67
N LEU A 615 -41.97 11.04 2.65
CA LEU A 615 -41.59 12.39 3.06
C LEU A 615 -41.84 12.66 4.55
N SER A 616 -42.38 11.70 5.31
CA SER A 616 -42.75 11.91 6.72
C SER A 616 -41.58 12.24 7.65
N SER A 617 -40.36 11.89 7.21
CA SER A 617 -39.10 12.12 7.93
C SER A 617 -38.39 13.43 7.56
N ILE A 618 -38.89 14.17 6.58
CA ILE A 618 -38.46 15.55 6.33
C ILE A 618 -39.07 16.37 7.48
N GLY A 619 -38.29 16.60 8.53
CA GLY A 619 -38.70 17.42 9.67
C GLY A 619 -38.86 18.90 9.29
N ASP A 620 -38.78 19.79 10.28
CA ASP A 620 -38.96 21.24 10.06
C ASP A 620 -37.78 21.94 9.34
N HIS A 621 -36.76 21.19 8.92
CA HIS A 621 -35.59 21.74 8.25
C HIS A 621 -35.74 21.66 6.71
N PRO A 622 -35.30 22.71 5.97
CA PRO A 622 -35.30 22.69 4.51
C PRO A 622 -34.54 21.47 3.98
N LEU A 623 -35.11 20.79 2.97
CA LEU A 623 -34.46 19.65 2.33
C LEU A 623 -33.13 20.11 1.74
N ARG A 624 -32.06 19.36 1.94
CA ARG A 624 -30.77 19.55 1.25
C ARG A 624 -30.37 18.24 0.59
N SER A 625 -29.88 18.31 -0.64
CA SER A 625 -29.47 17.14 -1.41
C SER A 625 -28.51 17.54 -2.53
N HIS A 626 -28.13 16.54 -3.33
CA HIS A 626 -27.12 16.64 -4.37
C HIS A 626 -27.49 15.76 -5.59
N GLY A 627 -26.62 15.75 -6.59
CA GLY A 627 -26.69 14.87 -7.77
C GLY A 627 -26.60 15.61 -9.10
N GLY A 628 -26.90 16.91 -9.10
CA GLY A 628 -27.00 17.74 -10.30
C GLY A 628 -25.77 18.64 -10.53
N LEU A 629 -25.88 19.54 -11.51
CA LEU A 629 -24.79 20.44 -11.88
C LEU A 629 -24.42 21.43 -10.77
N SER A 630 -25.41 21.87 -10.00
CA SER A 630 -25.23 22.81 -8.90
C SER A 630 -24.40 22.26 -7.73
N GLU A 631 -24.17 20.94 -7.67
CA GLU A 631 -23.34 20.29 -6.66
C GLU A 631 -22.05 19.69 -7.25
N GLN A 632 -21.64 20.08 -8.46
CA GLN A 632 -20.36 19.62 -9.01
C GLN A 632 -19.16 20.30 -8.35
N GLN A 633 -19.27 21.59 -8.03
CA GLN A 633 -18.14 22.33 -7.51
C GLN A 633 -17.78 21.85 -6.10
N VAL A 634 -16.51 21.51 -5.90
CA VAL A 634 -15.94 21.08 -4.63
C VAL A 634 -14.55 21.70 -4.44
N PRO A 635 -14.12 21.96 -3.19
CA PRO A 635 -12.74 22.35 -2.92
C PRO A 635 -11.75 21.24 -3.29
N LEU A 636 -10.58 21.61 -3.79
CA LEU A 636 -9.39 20.76 -3.91
C LEU A 636 -8.23 21.45 -3.20
N LEU A 637 -7.67 20.82 -2.17
CA LEU A 637 -6.71 21.43 -1.25
C LEU A 637 -5.49 20.54 -1.04
N LEU A 638 -4.31 21.16 -0.85
CA LEU A 638 -3.08 20.51 -0.42
C LEU A 638 -2.45 21.28 0.75
N SER A 639 -1.96 20.55 1.76
CA SER A 639 -1.37 21.13 2.97
C SER A 639 -0.02 21.81 2.78
N ARG A 640 0.63 21.55 1.65
CA ARG A 640 1.94 22.08 1.26
C ARG A 640 1.83 22.77 -0.10
N PRO A 641 2.69 23.74 -0.42
CA PRO A 641 2.74 24.29 -1.75
C PRO A 641 3.15 23.20 -2.74
N VAL A 642 2.64 23.31 -3.97
CA VAL A 642 3.13 22.52 -5.11
C VAL A 642 4.53 23.00 -5.50
N ALA A 643 5.38 22.08 -5.94
CA ALA A 643 6.74 22.36 -6.39
C ALA A 643 6.73 23.12 -7.73
N ASP A 644 5.85 22.73 -8.66
CA ASP A 644 5.65 23.39 -9.95
C ASP A 644 4.34 24.20 -9.94
N VAL A 645 4.44 25.44 -9.45
CA VAL A 645 3.30 26.36 -9.36
C VAL A 645 2.78 26.76 -10.74
N GLU A 646 3.66 26.91 -11.73
CA GLU A 646 3.26 27.31 -13.10
C GLU A 646 2.55 26.16 -13.81
N GLY A 647 3.09 24.94 -13.72
CA GLY A 647 2.44 23.75 -14.25
C GLY A 647 1.08 23.48 -13.60
N ALA A 648 0.97 23.68 -12.28
CA ALA A 648 -0.28 23.43 -11.57
C ALA A 648 -1.36 24.47 -11.95
N LYS A 649 -0.94 25.70 -12.26
CA LYS A 649 -1.82 26.73 -12.84
C LYS A 649 -2.15 26.44 -14.29
N ALA A 650 -1.23 25.88 -15.08
CA ALA A 650 -1.46 25.56 -16.48
C ALA A 650 -2.37 24.34 -16.69
N LYS A 651 -2.43 23.43 -15.70
CA LYS A 651 -3.44 22.38 -15.61
C LYS A 651 -4.79 23.01 -15.22
N ASP A 652 -5.42 23.72 -16.15
CA ASP A 652 -6.68 24.44 -15.89
C ASP A 652 -7.89 23.51 -15.70
N ASP A 653 -7.73 22.19 -15.88
CA ASP A 653 -8.81 21.19 -15.91
C ASP A 653 -8.86 20.28 -14.67
N TRP A 654 -8.37 20.75 -13.52
CA TRP A 654 -8.41 19.98 -12.27
C TRP A 654 -9.82 19.44 -11.97
N ARG A 655 -9.88 18.16 -11.58
CA ARG A 655 -11.08 17.47 -11.09
C ARG A 655 -10.88 16.97 -9.67
N ASN A 656 -11.97 16.65 -8.98
CA ASN A 656 -11.86 16.08 -7.62
C ASN A 656 -11.03 14.79 -7.59
N TYR A 657 -11.11 13.97 -8.65
CA TYR A 657 -10.34 12.73 -8.79
C TYR A 657 -8.86 12.93 -9.11
N ASP A 658 -8.39 14.17 -9.22
CA ASP A 658 -6.97 14.50 -9.32
C ASP A 658 -6.30 14.68 -7.95
N VAL A 659 -7.03 14.57 -6.83
CA VAL A 659 -6.47 14.77 -5.49
C VAL A 659 -5.28 13.85 -5.16
N LEU A 660 -5.28 12.61 -5.67
CA LEU A 660 -4.15 11.69 -5.53
C LEU A 660 -2.96 12.10 -6.41
N ASP A 661 -3.22 12.55 -7.63
CA ASP A 661 -2.19 13.10 -8.54
C ASP A 661 -1.54 14.34 -7.91
N LEU A 662 -2.35 15.30 -7.46
CA LEU A 662 -1.93 16.49 -6.72
C LEU A 662 -1.05 16.13 -5.51
N ALA A 663 -1.48 15.19 -4.67
CA ALA A 663 -0.77 14.87 -3.44
C ALA A 663 0.60 14.20 -3.67
N LEU A 664 0.69 13.39 -4.73
CA LEU A 664 1.83 12.50 -4.99
C LEU A 664 2.85 13.12 -5.95
N ASN A 665 2.40 13.82 -6.98
CA ASN A 665 3.26 14.29 -8.06
C ASN A 665 3.63 15.77 -7.94
N TRP A 666 2.80 16.58 -7.27
CA TRP A 666 2.94 18.04 -7.25
C TRP A 666 3.62 18.58 -5.99
#